data_AF-A0A0M2RH02-F1
#
_entry.id   AF-A0A0M2RH02-F1
#
_cell.length_a   1.000
_cell.length_b   1.000
_cell.length_c   1.000
_cell.angle_alpha   90.00
_cell.angle_beta   90.00
_cell.angle_gamma   90.00
#
_symmetry.space_group_name_H-M   'P 1'
#
loop_
_entity.id
_entity.type
_entity.pdbx_description
1 polymer ?
#
loop_
_entity_poly.entity_id
_entity_poly.type
_entity_poly.pdbx_seq_one_letter_code
_entity_poly.pdbx_strand_id
1 'polypeptide(L)'
;MLRRLTPVLLTLVVVALGVTALAARPDSGAPARSADFVVLAGVPGLRWDDVDPQTTPTLWRMAEAGSIGSLSTRSAHRPTCPVDGWLTLGAGNYAAWNGTRRAGGCPAAGVTVEQPDGIGANLPDQESVVAYNQDWLSWGTTPGALSESVRCSVAVGPGAAVAAARPFGRVDRYAPVLPADPAGLLGSCVLSIVDLGTVDAEAPAVRAAQARQADAQLARVLAARPPRSLVLVAGVSDTDSASRLHVAVADGPGWERGWLTSPSTAREGYLQLVDLAPTALATLGRPMPERLFVGRPAVSVGGRPADLRAAIDAPADADREAGAQLRVAGWFFTLLAAAQVALAVAVLPLLRRARRHAGPHGPEPVSRRVVAVVELLLIAAALAVPAALLADAVPWWRGHHAGWWFGVVTALLTVGGTAAVRFSPGHGSTLGPLGAVAGLATLVVGVDVVTGSRLQLNGVVGYSALEGGRYAGLGTVGLGVFIAGSLLTGGWLAQRVRRAWRPMVMVAVAGGAVVVVGSPYLGADSIGAIALTAGVSVAAAICSGGWLTVSRLAWATMAGLAVTIGFALVDLRRAEAERGSVGRFLAALGDGTGGLTVHRASSANMETLVNSPLTLLALAGAALVWFALLQPWGGLMRLFGIYPAIRAAMAGTGVAAGLGGVLGGAALDVAGAAAALVVPMAALAALRVLDHSTDRTLPGNGRALVPGPAVAGQG
;
A
#
# COMPACT_ATOMS: atom_id res chain seq x y z
N MET A 1 -10.80 -37.08 23.17
CA MET A 1 -10.54 -36.80 21.74
C MET A 1 -10.80 -35.34 21.33
N LEU A 2 -11.93 -34.71 21.70
CA LEU A 2 -12.25 -33.32 21.29
C LEU A 2 -11.12 -32.29 21.52
N ARG A 3 -10.42 -32.30 22.67
CA ARG A 3 -9.30 -31.38 22.95
C ARG A 3 -8.11 -31.50 22.00
N ARG A 4 -7.91 -32.65 21.34
CA ARG A 4 -6.86 -32.83 20.32
C ARG A 4 -7.32 -32.37 18.94
N LEU A 5 -8.63 -32.38 18.68
CA LEU A 5 -9.24 -31.97 17.40
C LEU A 5 -9.59 -30.48 17.34
N THR A 6 -9.77 -29.81 18.49
CA THR A 6 -10.03 -28.36 18.56
C THR A 6 -9.05 -27.50 17.75
N PRO A 7 -7.71 -27.68 17.82
CA PRO A 7 -6.80 -26.90 16.99
C PRO A 7 -7.01 -27.17 15.50
N VAL A 8 -7.30 -28.42 15.11
CA VAL A 8 -7.56 -28.80 13.71
C VAL A 8 -8.84 -28.17 13.19
N LEU A 9 -9.92 -28.22 13.97
CA LEU A 9 -11.20 -27.57 13.63
C LEU A 9 -11.05 -26.05 13.51
N LEU A 10 -10.30 -25.42 14.40
CA LEU A 10 -10.06 -23.99 14.35
C LEU A 10 -9.19 -23.57 13.17
N THR A 11 -8.15 -24.35 12.87
CA THR A 11 -7.37 -24.23 11.65
C THR A 11 -8.27 -24.33 10.42
N LEU A 12 -9.16 -25.32 10.35
CA LEU A 12 -10.10 -25.48 9.23
C LEU A 12 -11.06 -24.30 9.11
N VAL A 13 -11.49 -23.72 10.24
CA VAL A 13 -12.32 -22.51 10.23
C VAL A 13 -11.52 -21.31 9.71
N VAL A 14 -10.26 -21.13 10.11
CA VAL A 14 -9.39 -20.07 9.55
C VAL A 14 -9.22 -20.25 8.04
N VAL A 15 -9.00 -21.50 7.60
CA VAL A 15 -8.90 -21.83 6.17
C VAL A 15 -10.18 -21.49 5.44
N ALA A 16 -11.33 -21.92 5.97
CA ALA A 16 -12.63 -21.67 5.37
C ALA A 16 -12.95 -20.17 5.29
N LEU A 17 -12.68 -19.41 6.35
CA LEU A 17 -12.87 -17.96 6.38
C LEU A 17 -11.97 -17.24 5.37
N GLY A 18 -10.70 -17.64 5.28
CA GLY A 18 -9.79 -17.12 4.27
C GLY A 18 -10.35 -17.36 2.87
N VAL A 19 -10.64 -18.62 2.52
CA VAL A 19 -11.11 -19.01 1.19
C VAL A 19 -12.44 -18.34 0.83
N THR A 20 -13.38 -18.25 1.76
CA THR A 20 -14.70 -17.61 1.53
C THR A 20 -14.58 -16.10 1.31
N ALA A 21 -13.72 -15.41 2.05
CA ALA A 21 -13.48 -13.98 1.85
C ALA A 21 -13.01 -13.67 0.42
N LEU A 22 -12.20 -14.54 -0.18
CA LEU A 22 -11.67 -14.37 -1.54
C LEU A 22 -12.60 -14.87 -2.66
N ALA A 23 -13.60 -15.69 -2.34
CA ALA A 23 -14.52 -16.27 -3.31
C ALA A 23 -15.74 -15.38 -3.60
N ALA A 24 -16.07 -14.44 -2.71
CA ALA A 24 -17.19 -13.52 -2.88
C ALA A 24 -16.87 -12.45 -3.94
N ARG A 25 -17.78 -12.28 -4.92
CA ARG A 25 -17.56 -11.51 -6.17
C ARG A 25 -18.44 -10.25 -6.25
N PRO A 26 -17.93 -9.11 -6.74
CA PRO A 26 -18.77 -8.17 -7.47
C PRO A 26 -19.06 -8.70 -8.90
N ASP A 27 -20.28 -8.51 -9.37
CA ASP A 27 -20.61 -8.63 -10.80
C ASP A 27 -20.01 -7.43 -11.55
N SER A 28 -18.76 -7.53 -12.00
CA SER A 28 -18.19 -6.59 -12.96
C SER A 28 -18.38 -7.15 -14.36
N GLY A 29 -19.62 -7.15 -14.85
CA GLY A 29 -19.88 -7.43 -16.26
C GLY A 29 -19.15 -6.39 -17.11
N ALA A 30 -18.10 -6.81 -17.81
CA ALA A 30 -17.40 -5.95 -18.77
C ALA A 30 -18.43 -5.50 -19.82
N PRO A 31 -18.76 -4.20 -19.90
CA PRO A 31 -19.68 -3.77 -20.92
C PRO A 31 -18.97 -3.91 -22.27
N ALA A 32 -19.57 -4.67 -23.18
CA ALA A 32 -19.12 -4.82 -24.56
C ALA A 32 -19.30 -3.46 -25.28
N ARG A 33 -18.35 -2.56 -25.10
CA ARG A 33 -18.36 -1.22 -25.71
C ARG A 33 -17.35 -1.21 -26.84
N SER A 34 -17.85 -1.33 -28.07
CA SER A 34 -17.03 -1.31 -29.27
C SER A 34 -17.10 0.05 -29.97
N ALA A 35 -15.96 0.69 -30.17
CA ALA A 35 -15.79 1.81 -31.10
C ALA A 35 -15.08 1.32 -32.36
N ASP A 36 -15.32 1.97 -33.50
CA ASP A 36 -14.69 1.57 -34.76
C ASP A 36 -13.24 2.08 -34.85
N PHE A 37 -12.94 3.17 -34.13
CA PHE A 37 -11.63 3.83 -34.09
C PHE A 37 -11.27 4.28 -32.66
N VAL A 38 -9.98 4.36 -32.37
CA VAL A 38 -9.46 4.93 -31.11
C VAL A 38 -8.40 5.98 -31.41
N VAL A 39 -8.49 7.12 -30.75
CA VAL A 39 -7.49 8.19 -30.77
C VAL A 39 -6.92 8.36 -29.35
N LEU A 40 -5.62 8.10 -29.18
CA LEU A 40 -4.87 8.35 -27.96
C LEU A 40 -4.14 9.69 -28.10
N ALA A 41 -4.58 10.71 -27.36
CA ALA A 41 -3.99 12.03 -27.35
C ALA A 41 -3.19 12.23 -26.07
N GLY A 42 -1.86 12.24 -26.17
CA GLY A 42 -0.98 12.38 -25.02
C GLY A 42 -0.38 13.78 -24.90
N VAL A 43 -0.25 14.25 -23.66
CA VAL A 43 0.32 15.56 -23.32
C VAL A 43 1.26 15.41 -22.12
N PRO A 44 2.59 15.21 -22.31
CA PRO A 44 3.54 15.19 -21.21
C PRO A 44 3.36 16.39 -20.27
N GLY A 45 3.28 16.15 -18.97
CA GLY A 45 3.15 17.20 -17.95
C GLY A 45 1.73 17.71 -17.70
N LEU A 46 0.70 17.32 -18.44
CA LEU A 46 -0.68 17.84 -18.28
C LEU A 46 -1.33 17.37 -16.97
N ARG A 47 -1.82 18.32 -16.15
CA ARG A 47 -2.41 18.09 -14.83
C ARG A 47 -3.81 18.70 -14.74
N TRP A 48 -4.59 18.27 -13.74
CA TRP A 48 -5.94 18.82 -13.50
C TRP A 48 -5.93 20.32 -13.19
N ASP A 49 -4.83 20.84 -12.61
CA ASP A 49 -4.62 22.28 -12.41
C ASP A 49 -4.51 23.08 -13.73
N ASP A 50 -4.26 22.43 -14.87
CA ASP A 50 -4.18 23.07 -16.19
C ASP A 50 -5.55 23.08 -16.93
N VAL A 51 -6.58 22.48 -16.35
CA VAL A 51 -7.93 22.34 -16.94
C VAL A 51 -8.84 23.47 -16.44
N ASP A 52 -9.12 24.45 -17.30
CA ASP A 52 -9.88 25.64 -16.95
C ASP A 52 -10.77 26.09 -18.13
N PRO A 53 -12.01 26.54 -17.88
CA PRO A 53 -12.95 26.90 -18.95
C PRO A 53 -12.52 28.10 -19.81
N GLN A 54 -11.57 28.92 -19.37
CA GLN A 54 -11.08 30.08 -20.12
C GLN A 54 -9.80 29.75 -20.89
N THR A 55 -8.86 29.01 -20.27
CA THR A 55 -7.55 28.73 -20.89
C THR A 55 -7.53 27.46 -21.73
N THR A 56 -8.28 26.42 -21.32
CA THR A 56 -8.38 25.11 -21.99
C THR A 56 -9.85 24.70 -22.19
N PRO A 57 -10.64 25.51 -22.94
CA PRO A 57 -12.09 25.33 -23.08
C PRO A 57 -12.49 24.04 -23.80
N THR A 58 -11.62 23.47 -24.63
CA THR A 58 -11.90 22.22 -25.34
C THR A 58 -11.80 21.04 -24.40
N LEU A 59 -10.71 20.95 -23.65
CA LEU A 59 -10.48 19.94 -22.63
C LEU A 59 -11.52 20.04 -21.52
N TRP A 60 -11.91 21.25 -21.13
CA TRP A 60 -13.02 21.48 -20.19
C TRP A 60 -14.32 20.84 -20.67
N ARG A 61 -14.77 21.15 -21.90
CA ARG A 61 -16.01 20.58 -22.46
C ARG A 61 -15.93 19.07 -22.67
N MET A 62 -14.76 18.56 -23.09
CA MET A 62 -14.52 17.12 -23.22
C MET A 62 -14.62 16.42 -21.86
N ALA A 63 -14.05 17.01 -20.80
CA ALA A 63 -14.17 16.50 -19.43
C ALA A 63 -15.61 16.60 -18.89
N GLU A 64 -16.38 17.60 -19.32
CA GLU A 64 -17.78 17.77 -18.92
C GLU A 64 -18.65 16.64 -19.50
N ALA A 65 -18.50 16.36 -20.79
CA ALA A 65 -19.26 15.35 -21.51
C ALA A 65 -18.75 13.91 -21.26
N GLY A 66 -17.43 13.75 -21.17
CA GLY A 66 -16.75 12.46 -21.06
C GLY A 66 -16.59 11.95 -19.64
N SER A 67 -15.86 10.85 -19.53
CA SER A 67 -15.47 10.24 -18.26
C SER A 67 -14.08 10.71 -17.86
N ILE A 68 -13.88 11.00 -16.59
CA ILE A 68 -12.64 11.60 -16.09
C ILE A 68 -11.98 10.74 -15.02
N GLY A 69 -10.66 10.87 -14.85
CA GLY A 69 -9.93 10.25 -13.76
C GLY A 69 -8.54 10.84 -13.55
N SER A 70 -7.91 10.44 -12.45
CA SER A 70 -6.50 10.70 -12.15
C SER A 70 -5.65 9.56 -12.70
N LEU A 71 -4.62 9.92 -13.46
CA LEU A 71 -3.68 8.98 -14.06
C LEU A 71 -2.35 8.97 -13.32
N SER A 72 -1.92 7.80 -12.85
CA SER A 72 -0.54 7.59 -12.43
C SER A 72 0.32 7.24 -13.65
N THR A 73 1.36 8.03 -13.90
CA THR A 73 2.23 7.91 -15.07
C THR A 73 3.34 6.88 -14.93
N ARG A 74 3.43 6.18 -13.78
CA ARG A 74 4.52 5.24 -13.45
C ARG A 74 5.03 4.46 -14.66
N SER A 75 6.32 4.59 -14.95
CA SER A 75 7.08 3.75 -15.88
C SER A 75 8.04 2.80 -15.12
N ALA A 76 8.98 2.16 -15.83
CA ALA A 76 10.04 1.40 -15.17
C ALA A 76 11.04 2.30 -14.42
N HIS A 77 11.12 3.58 -14.78
CA HIS A 77 11.89 4.60 -14.07
C HIS A 77 10.98 5.55 -13.28
N ARG A 78 11.56 6.20 -12.26
CA ARG A 78 10.89 7.24 -11.47
C ARG A 78 11.84 8.44 -11.29
N PRO A 79 11.38 9.70 -11.48
CA PRO A 79 10.09 10.09 -12.08
C PRO A 79 9.94 9.58 -13.53
N THR A 80 8.72 9.58 -14.05
CA THR A 80 8.45 9.10 -15.41
C THR A 80 8.68 10.22 -16.41
N CYS A 81 9.78 10.20 -17.16
CA CYS A 81 10.05 11.22 -18.15
C CYS A 81 9.25 11.01 -19.46
N PRO A 82 9.09 12.04 -20.31
CA PRO A 82 8.27 11.99 -21.52
C PRO A 82 8.50 10.76 -22.41
N VAL A 83 9.76 10.44 -22.72
CA VAL A 83 10.07 9.28 -23.55
C VAL A 83 9.65 7.96 -22.90
N ASP A 84 9.86 7.81 -21.59
CA ASP A 84 9.48 6.62 -20.83
C ASP A 84 7.95 6.48 -20.74
N GLY A 85 7.24 7.60 -20.62
CA GLY A 85 5.78 7.66 -20.62
C GLY A 85 5.18 7.19 -21.95
N TRP A 86 5.64 7.76 -23.07
CA TRP A 86 5.21 7.32 -24.39
C TRP A 86 5.57 5.85 -24.68
N LEU A 87 6.75 5.40 -24.26
CA LEU A 87 7.17 4.01 -24.39
C LEU A 87 6.29 3.06 -23.57
N THR A 88 5.95 3.45 -22.34
CA THR A 88 5.06 2.69 -21.45
C THR A 88 3.64 2.61 -22.02
N LEU A 89 3.14 3.70 -22.61
CA LEU A 89 1.88 3.72 -23.34
C LEU A 89 1.88 2.71 -24.49
N GLY A 90 2.91 2.74 -25.35
CA GLY A 90 3.03 1.81 -26.49
C GLY A 90 3.27 0.34 -26.10
N ALA A 91 3.81 0.10 -24.91
CA ALA A 91 4.11 -1.24 -24.42
C ALA A 91 2.95 -1.91 -23.68
N GLY A 92 2.00 -1.14 -23.11
CA GLY A 92 0.97 -1.67 -22.20
C GLY A 92 1.53 -2.28 -20.90
N ASN A 93 2.79 -1.97 -20.59
CA ASN A 93 3.54 -2.44 -19.43
C ASN A 93 4.65 -1.42 -19.12
N TYR A 94 5.20 -1.45 -17.91
CA TYR A 94 6.21 -0.51 -17.45
C TYR A 94 7.47 -0.62 -18.30
N ALA A 95 7.78 0.44 -19.05
CA ALA A 95 8.92 0.48 -19.95
C ALA A 95 9.87 1.63 -19.57
N ALA A 96 11.11 1.55 -20.05
CA ALA A 96 12.03 2.67 -19.99
C ALA A 96 12.95 2.72 -21.21
N TRP A 97 13.34 3.92 -21.61
CA TRP A 97 14.30 4.16 -22.67
C TRP A 97 15.72 3.80 -22.20
N ASN A 98 16.55 3.25 -23.10
CA ASN A 98 17.85 2.65 -22.78
C ASN A 98 19.02 3.67 -22.65
N GLY A 99 18.72 4.93 -22.31
CA GLY A 99 19.69 6.03 -22.24
C GLY A 99 20.03 6.49 -20.82
N THR A 100 21.14 7.24 -20.68
CA THR A 100 21.53 7.86 -19.40
C THR A 100 20.62 9.04 -19.07
N ARG A 101 19.96 8.98 -17.89
CA ARG A 101 19.18 10.11 -17.37
C ARG A 101 20.11 11.26 -16.99
N ARG A 102 19.89 12.45 -17.54
CA ARG A 102 20.58 13.66 -17.06
C ARG A 102 20.09 13.97 -15.65
N ALA A 103 21.01 14.27 -14.74
CA ALA A 103 20.65 14.74 -13.41
C ALA A 103 19.93 16.09 -13.52
N GLY A 104 18.73 16.21 -12.94
CA GLY A 104 18.04 17.49 -12.76
C GLY A 104 16.84 17.79 -13.67
N GLY A 105 16.30 16.84 -14.44
CA GLY A 105 15.02 17.06 -15.12
C GLY A 105 14.58 15.93 -16.05
N CYS A 106 13.32 15.99 -16.49
CA CYS A 106 12.77 15.11 -17.50
C CYS A 106 12.71 15.85 -18.85
N PRO A 107 13.74 15.71 -19.71
CA PRO A 107 13.74 16.42 -20.99
C PRO A 107 12.59 15.94 -21.88
N ALA A 108 12.18 16.78 -22.82
CA ALA A 108 11.25 16.40 -23.88
C ALA A 108 11.73 15.12 -24.59
N ALA A 109 10.79 14.37 -25.16
CA ALA A 109 11.07 13.13 -25.88
C ALA A 109 11.87 13.41 -27.17
N GLY A 110 13.19 13.55 -27.03
CA GLY A 110 14.13 13.69 -28.13
C GLY A 110 14.58 12.32 -28.60
N VAL A 111 13.94 11.81 -29.65
CA VAL A 111 14.30 10.55 -30.32
C VAL A 111 14.55 10.78 -31.79
N THR A 112 15.43 9.97 -32.39
CA THR A 112 15.65 9.99 -33.83
C THR A 112 14.47 9.32 -34.52
N VAL A 113 13.81 10.05 -35.42
CA VAL A 113 12.70 9.55 -36.24
C VAL A 113 13.05 9.74 -37.71
N GLU A 114 13.26 8.64 -38.42
CA GLU A 114 13.58 8.63 -39.85
C GLU A 114 12.30 8.47 -40.68
N GLN A 115 12.21 9.19 -41.80
CA GLN A 115 11.07 9.12 -42.73
C GLN A 115 11.56 8.78 -44.14
N PRO A 116 11.96 7.52 -44.39
CA PRO A 116 12.58 7.14 -45.65
C PRO A 116 11.64 7.24 -46.87
N ASP A 117 10.33 7.03 -46.67
CA ASP A 117 9.32 6.98 -47.74
C ASP A 117 8.31 8.15 -47.69
N GLY A 118 8.37 9.01 -46.66
CA GLY A 118 7.41 10.10 -46.44
C GLY A 118 5.98 9.64 -46.11
N ILE A 119 5.78 8.35 -45.84
CA ILE A 119 4.48 7.75 -45.50
C ILE A 119 4.48 7.28 -44.05
N GLY A 120 5.48 6.47 -43.69
CA GLY A 120 5.68 5.96 -42.34
C GLY A 120 6.90 6.61 -41.69
N ALA A 121 7.32 6.03 -40.58
CA ALA A 121 8.59 6.38 -39.95
C ALA A 121 9.30 5.15 -39.40
N ASN A 122 10.58 5.32 -39.07
CA ASN A 122 11.40 4.33 -38.40
C ASN A 122 12.13 4.93 -37.20
N LEU A 123 12.10 4.22 -36.07
CA LEU A 123 12.90 4.51 -34.89
C LEU A 123 14.09 3.54 -34.87
N PRO A 124 15.29 3.96 -35.32
CA PRO A 124 16.43 3.05 -35.48
C PRO A 124 16.89 2.42 -34.14
N ASP A 125 16.70 3.14 -33.03
CA ASP A 125 17.13 2.68 -31.70
C ASP A 125 16.14 1.68 -31.07
N GLN A 126 14.96 1.47 -31.64
CA GLN A 126 13.86 0.74 -31.00
C GLN A 126 14.23 -0.69 -30.62
N GLU A 127 14.95 -1.42 -31.48
CA GLU A 127 15.37 -2.80 -31.17
C GLU A 127 16.28 -2.85 -29.94
N SER A 128 17.20 -1.88 -29.82
CA SER A 128 18.08 -1.77 -28.65
C SER A 128 17.31 -1.40 -27.38
N VAL A 129 16.22 -0.63 -27.52
CA VAL A 129 15.32 -0.29 -26.41
C VAL A 129 14.52 -1.52 -25.99
N VAL A 130 14.02 -2.32 -26.94
CA VAL A 130 13.33 -3.59 -26.65
C VAL A 130 14.26 -4.56 -25.92
N ALA A 131 15.48 -4.77 -26.43
CA ALA A 131 16.48 -5.63 -25.78
C ALA A 131 16.80 -5.14 -24.37
N TYR A 132 16.97 -3.83 -24.16
CA TYR A 132 17.18 -3.27 -22.84
C TYR A 132 16.05 -3.59 -21.85
N ASN A 133 14.79 -3.45 -22.28
CA ASN A 133 13.63 -3.73 -21.43
C ASN A 133 13.46 -5.22 -21.13
N GLN A 134 13.86 -6.10 -22.04
CA GLN A 134 13.76 -7.55 -21.86
C GLN A 134 14.92 -8.12 -21.03
N ASP A 135 16.14 -7.65 -21.28
CA ASP A 135 17.37 -8.23 -20.74
C ASP A 135 17.77 -7.60 -19.39
N TRP A 136 17.52 -6.30 -19.20
CA TRP A 136 18.03 -5.54 -18.05
C TRP A 136 16.94 -5.07 -17.09
N LEU A 137 15.71 -4.89 -17.58
CA LEU A 137 14.60 -4.48 -16.74
C LEU A 137 13.79 -5.67 -16.24
N SER A 138 13.32 -5.52 -15.01
CA SER A 138 12.69 -6.58 -14.26
C SER A 138 11.22 -6.85 -14.67
N TRP A 139 10.70 -6.05 -15.60
CA TRP A 139 9.34 -6.15 -16.15
C TRP A 139 9.25 -7.01 -17.42
N GLY A 140 10.38 -7.31 -18.08
CA GLY A 140 10.41 -8.11 -19.31
C GLY A 140 9.58 -7.49 -20.44
N THR A 141 9.49 -6.17 -20.46
CA THR A 141 8.54 -5.42 -21.30
C THR A 141 8.97 -5.48 -22.77
N THR A 142 7.99 -5.58 -23.67
CA THR A 142 8.21 -5.47 -25.13
C THR A 142 7.60 -4.18 -25.65
N PRO A 143 8.37 -3.08 -25.74
CA PRO A 143 7.93 -1.85 -26.39
C PRO A 143 7.35 -2.09 -27.79
N GLY A 144 6.24 -1.40 -28.10
CA GLY A 144 5.54 -1.50 -29.38
C GLY A 144 4.44 -2.57 -29.46
N ALA A 145 4.19 -3.30 -28.36
CA ALA A 145 3.17 -4.34 -28.32
C ALA A 145 1.73 -3.84 -28.61
N LEU A 146 1.41 -2.56 -28.32
CA LEU A 146 0.13 -1.96 -28.69
C LEU A 146 -0.05 -1.90 -30.22
N SER A 147 0.91 -1.31 -30.93
CA SER A 147 0.86 -1.20 -32.39
C SER A 147 0.97 -2.55 -33.08
N GLU A 148 1.69 -3.50 -32.49
CA GLU A 148 1.75 -4.87 -33.00
C GLU A 148 0.39 -5.59 -32.92
N SER A 149 -0.45 -5.21 -31.96
CA SER A 149 -1.79 -5.75 -31.77
C SER A 149 -2.84 -5.19 -32.74
N VAL A 150 -2.47 -4.24 -33.60
CA VAL A 150 -3.34 -3.67 -34.65
C VAL A 150 -2.67 -3.75 -36.03
N ARG A 151 -3.50 -3.83 -37.08
CA ARG A 151 -2.99 -3.90 -38.46
C ARG A 151 -2.32 -2.61 -38.92
N CYS A 152 -2.82 -1.48 -38.44
CA CYS A 152 -2.25 -0.17 -38.75
C CYS A 152 -2.47 0.78 -37.57
N SER A 153 -1.45 1.62 -37.32
CA SER A 153 -1.49 2.74 -36.40
C SER A 153 -0.99 4.03 -37.06
N VAL A 154 -1.57 5.16 -36.65
CA VAL A 154 -1.11 6.51 -37.01
C VAL A 154 -0.36 7.10 -35.83
N ALA A 155 0.75 7.79 -36.10
CA ALA A 155 1.47 8.58 -35.12
C ALA A 155 1.63 10.02 -35.60
N VAL A 156 1.31 10.97 -34.73
CA VAL A 156 1.51 12.40 -34.98
C VAL A 156 2.41 12.98 -33.90
N GLY A 157 3.62 13.38 -34.29
CA GLY A 157 4.66 13.90 -33.39
C GLY A 157 5.60 12.85 -32.80
N PRO A 158 6.76 13.27 -32.27
CA PRO A 158 7.83 12.36 -31.85
C PRO A 158 7.44 11.45 -30.69
N GLY A 159 6.67 11.94 -29.71
CA GLY A 159 6.19 11.10 -28.61
C GLY A 159 5.23 10.01 -29.09
N ALA A 160 4.31 10.37 -29.99
CA ALA A 160 3.42 9.39 -30.62
C ALA A 160 4.19 8.37 -31.46
N ALA A 161 5.30 8.76 -32.10
CA ALA A 161 6.16 7.83 -32.83
C ALA A 161 6.77 6.78 -31.89
N VAL A 162 7.22 7.17 -30.70
CA VAL A 162 7.72 6.24 -29.67
C VAL A 162 6.66 5.24 -29.24
N ALA A 163 5.43 5.72 -28.98
CA ALA A 163 4.33 4.84 -28.56
C ALA A 163 3.82 3.94 -29.70
N ALA A 164 3.87 4.42 -30.94
CA ALA A 164 3.35 3.71 -32.11
C ALA A 164 4.39 2.80 -32.79
N ALA A 165 5.68 2.95 -32.50
CA ALA A 165 6.72 2.13 -33.09
C ALA A 165 6.52 0.67 -32.71
N ARG A 166 6.49 -0.20 -33.73
CA ARG A 166 6.52 -1.66 -33.54
C ARG A 166 7.86 -2.07 -32.90
N PRO A 167 8.01 -3.30 -32.37
CA PRO A 167 9.24 -3.72 -31.70
C PRO A 167 10.53 -3.55 -32.53
N PHE A 168 10.42 -3.57 -33.85
CA PHE A 168 11.52 -3.38 -34.80
C PHE A 168 11.63 -1.94 -35.36
N GLY A 169 10.99 -0.96 -34.72
CA GLY A 169 11.15 0.48 -35.02
C GLY A 169 10.15 1.07 -36.02
N ARG A 170 9.46 0.25 -36.82
CA ARG A 170 8.53 0.73 -37.85
C ARG A 170 7.27 1.37 -37.27
N VAL A 171 6.90 2.53 -37.80
CA VAL A 171 5.63 3.24 -37.59
C VAL A 171 4.84 3.23 -38.90
N ASP A 172 3.58 2.77 -38.87
CA ASP A 172 2.82 2.50 -40.11
C ASP A 172 2.47 3.76 -40.91
N ARG A 173 2.00 4.81 -40.22
CA ARG A 173 1.72 6.14 -40.78
C ARG A 173 2.22 7.21 -39.84
N TYR A 174 3.00 8.16 -40.33
CA TYR A 174 3.61 9.19 -39.48
C TYR A 174 3.45 10.59 -40.05
N ALA A 175 3.19 11.55 -39.18
CA ALA A 175 3.33 12.97 -39.46
C ALA A 175 4.07 13.66 -38.30
N PRO A 176 5.08 14.51 -38.57
CA PRO A 176 5.83 15.17 -37.49
C PRO A 176 5.00 16.19 -36.71
N VAL A 177 3.96 16.77 -37.32
CA VAL A 177 3.04 17.73 -36.71
C VAL A 177 1.63 17.44 -37.23
N LEU A 178 0.61 17.75 -36.42
CA LEU A 178 -0.79 17.59 -36.82
C LEU A 178 -1.11 18.49 -38.05
N PRO A 179 -1.48 17.90 -39.20
CA PRO A 179 -1.75 18.66 -40.42
C PRO A 179 -2.95 19.59 -40.26
N ALA A 180 -3.11 20.53 -41.20
CA ALA A 180 -4.22 21.48 -41.18
C ALA A 180 -5.59 20.78 -41.25
N ASP A 181 -5.70 19.75 -42.10
CA ASP A 181 -6.84 18.83 -42.16
C ASP A 181 -6.41 17.42 -41.75
N PRO A 182 -6.64 17.01 -40.49
CA PRO A 182 -6.23 15.70 -40.00
C PRO A 182 -7.24 14.58 -40.24
N ALA A 183 -8.42 14.84 -40.83
CA ALA A 183 -9.50 13.84 -40.91
C ALA A 183 -9.08 12.60 -41.72
N GLY A 184 -8.45 12.81 -42.89
CA GLY A 184 -7.94 11.72 -43.71
C GLY A 184 -6.84 10.91 -43.03
N LEU A 185 -5.98 11.56 -42.24
CA LEU A 185 -4.91 10.90 -41.52
C LEU A 185 -5.46 10.07 -40.35
N LEU A 186 -6.30 10.66 -39.49
CA LEU A 186 -6.88 10.00 -38.31
C LEU A 186 -7.85 8.87 -38.67
N GLY A 187 -8.50 8.94 -39.84
CA GLY A 187 -9.38 7.89 -40.35
C GLY A 187 -8.68 6.78 -41.14
N SER A 188 -7.38 6.92 -41.44
CA SER A 188 -6.66 5.97 -42.28
C SER A 188 -6.41 4.62 -41.59
N CYS A 189 -6.35 4.61 -40.25
CA CYS A 189 -6.07 3.44 -39.43
C CYS A 189 -6.95 3.41 -38.18
N VAL A 190 -7.18 2.22 -37.64
CA VAL A 190 -8.10 2.01 -36.48
C VAL A 190 -7.59 2.62 -35.18
N LEU A 191 -6.28 2.83 -35.07
CA LEU A 191 -5.62 3.43 -33.92
C LEU A 191 -4.83 4.66 -34.38
N SER A 192 -5.07 5.80 -33.75
CA SER A 192 -4.27 7.01 -33.92
C SER A 192 -3.67 7.42 -32.58
N ILE A 193 -2.38 7.75 -32.54
CA ILE A 193 -1.67 8.29 -31.39
C ILE A 193 -1.20 9.69 -31.76
N VAL A 194 -1.52 10.68 -30.92
CA VAL A 194 -1.26 12.09 -31.19
C VAL A 194 -0.55 12.71 -30.01
N ASP A 195 0.64 13.25 -30.26
CA ASP A 195 1.39 14.09 -29.33
C ASP A 195 0.90 15.53 -29.48
N LEU A 196 0.20 16.05 -28.46
CA LEU A 196 -0.32 17.43 -28.47
C LEU A 196 0.70 18.45 -27.94
N GLY A 197 1.93 18.02 -27.68
CA GLY A 197 3.00 18.83 -27.10
C GLY A 197 3.15 18.63 -25.59
N THR A 198 4.07 19.39 -25.01
CA THR A 198 4.53 19.23 -23.61
C THR A 198 4.16 20.46 -22.77
N VAL A 199 3.75 20.23 -21.52
CA VAL A 199 3.49 21.25 -20.50
C VAL A 199 4.51 21.13 -19.37
N ASP A 200 5.69 21.70 -19.58
CA ASP A 200 6.87 21.56 -18.68
C ASP A 200 7.28 22.84 -17.96
N ALA A 201 6.70 23.99 -18.30
CA ALA A 201 7.11 25.26 -17.73
C ALA A 201 6.75 25.37 -16.24
N GLU A 202 7.70 25.85 -15.44
CA GLU A 202 7.48 26.18 -14.03
C GLU A 202 6.70 27.49 -13.85
N ALA A 203 6.95 28.47 -14.74
CA ALA A 203 6.29 29.77 -14.70
C ALA A 203 4.80 29.63 -15.08
N PRO A 204 3.83 30.01 -14.21
CA PRO A 204 2.41 29.75 -14.42
C PRO A 204 1.87 30.30 -15.76
N ALA A 205 2.33 31.48 -16.18
CA ALA A 205 1.88 32.09 -17.42
C ALA A 205 2.35 31.32 -18.68
N VAL A 206 3.59 30.80 -18.65
CA VAL A 206 4.14 30.01 -19.76
C VAL A 206 3.49 28.63 -19.79
N ARG A 207 3.30 28.03 -18.61
CA ARG A 207 2.60 26.76 -18.46
C ARG A 207 1.17 26.83 -19.01
N ALA A 208 0.43 27.88 -18.67
CA ALA A 208 -0.91 28.12 -19.19
C ALA A 208 -0.92 28.34 -20.71
N ALA A 209 0.12 28.95 -21.28
CA ALA A 209 0.26 29.11 -22.73
C ALA A 209 0.52 27.76 -23.43
N GLN A 210 1.36 26.90 -22.86
CA GLN A 210 1.59 25.53 -23.35
C GLN A 210 0.32 24.69 -23.29
N ALA A 211 -0.41 24.74 -22.17
CA ALA A 211 -1.69 24.04 -22.01
C ALA A 211 -2.74 24.53 -23.03
N ARG A 212 -2.82 25.85 -23.27
CA ARG A 212 -3.69 26.43 -24.31
C ARG A 212 -3.31 25.96 -25.72
N GLN A 213 -2.01 25.82 -26.01
CA GLN A 213 -1.55 25.28 -27.29
C GLN A 213 -2.00 23.82 -27.46
N ALA A 214 -1.83 22.98 -26.44
CA ALA A 214 -2.31 21.60 -26.45
C ALA A 214 -3.83 21.52 -26.62
N ASP A 215 -4.60 22.39 -25.95
CA ASP A 215 -6.07 22.49 -26.11
C ASP A 215 -6.49 22.84 -27.55
N ALA A 216 -5.77 23.77 -28.19
CA ALA A 216 -6.02 24.13 -29.58
C ALA A 216 -5.72 22.97 -30.55
N GLN A 217 -4.70 22.14 -30.27
CA GLN A 217 -4.45 20.91 -31.02
C GLN A 217 -5.56 19.88 -30.80
N LEU A 218 -6.00 19.70 -29.54
CA LEU A 218 -7.09 18.81 -29.19
C LEU A 218 -8.40 19.19 -29.90
N ALA A 219 -8.69 20.48 -30.03
CA ALA A 219 -9.87 20.96 -30.76
C ALA A 219 -9.87 20.48 -32.22
N ARG A 220 -8.71 20.50 -32.88
CA ARG A 220 -8.55 19.99 -34.26
C ARG A 220 -8.72 18.48 -34.32
N VAL A 221 -8.19 17.74 -33.34
CA VAL A 221 -8.38 16.28 -33.24
C VAL A 221 -9.85 15.93 -33.05
N LEU A 222 -10.55 16.59 -32.13
CA LEU A 222 -11.97 16.32 -31.87
C LEU A 222 -12.86 16.68 -33.06
N ALA A 223 -12.55 17.75 -33.78
CA ALA A 223 -13.29 18.14 -34.99
C ALA A 223 -13.08 17.14 -36.16
N ALA A 224 -11.91 16.51 -36.23
CA ALA A 224 -11.52 15.60 -37.32
C ALA A 224 -11.61 14.11 -36.98
N ARG A 225 -12.04 13.76 -35.76
CA ARG A 225 -12.13 12.36 -35.31
C ARG A 225 -13.07 11.55 -36.21
N PRO A 226 -12.76 10.27 -36.49
CA PRO A 226 -13.69 9.40 -37.19
C PRO A 226 -15.03 9.25 -36.43
N PRO A 227 -16.16 9.03 -37.13
CA PRO A 227 -17.42 8.70 -36.47
C PRO A 227 -17.27 7.42 -35.63
N ARG A 228 -18.03 7.31 -34.55
CA ARG A 228 -17.97 6.18 -33.61
C ARG A 228 -16.55 5.86 -33.11
N SER A 229 -15.74 6.90 -32.90
CA SER A 229 -14.42 6.78 -32.28
C SER A 229 -14.47 6.95 -30.76
N LEU A 230 -13.46 6.44 -30.05
CA LEU A 230 -13.12 6.84 -28.69
C LEU A 230 -11.91 7.78 -28.74
N VAL A 231 -11.95 8.91 -28.05
CA VAL A 231 -10.81 9.79 -27.85
C VAL A 231 -10.41 9.74 -26.37
N LEU A 232 -9.17 9.32 -26.11
CA LEU A 232 -8.57 9.29 -24.77
C LEU A 232 -7.49 10.36 -24.70
N VAL A 233 -7.70 11.38 -23.87
CA VAL A 233 -6.68 12.40 -23.55
C VAL A 233 -6.01 12.03 -22.24
N ALA A 234 -4.67 12.02 -22.23
CA ALA A 234 -3.89 11.64 -21.07
C ALA A 234 -2.65 12.52 -20.87
N GLY A 235 -2.36 12.89 -19.62
CA GLY A 235 -1.03 13.38 -19.26
C GLY A 235 -0.07 12.22 -19.13
N VAL A 236 0.75 11.97 -20.15
CA VAL A 236 1.46 10.67 -20.29
C VAL A 236 2.76 10.55 -19.49
N SER A 237 3.25 11.63 -18.89
CA SER A 237 4.51 11.61 -18.13
C SER A 237 4.63 12.81 -17.19
N ASP A 238 5.56 12.71 -16.24
CA ASP A 238 6.12 13.85 -15.52
C ASP A 238 7.01 14.68 -16.47
N THR A 239 7.25 15.94 -16.09
CA THR A 239 8.19 16.86 -16.78
C THR A 239 9.19 17.50 -15.83
N ASP A 240 8.95 17.35 -14.53
CA ASP A 240 9.75 17.80 -13.41
C ASP A 240 10.36 16.61 -12.65
N SER A 241 11.13 16.90 -11.60
CA SER A 241 11.78 15.89 -10.76
C SER A 241 10.81 15.20 -9.79
N ALA A 242 9.63 15.78 -9.56
CA ALA A 242 8.63 15.27 -8.64
C ALA A 242 7.49 14.61 -9.42
N SER A 243 7.17 13.35 -9.12
CA SER A 243 6.03 12.69 -9.77
C SER A 243 4.70 13.31 -9.38
N ARG A 244 3.77 13.38 -10.35
CA ARG A 244 2.44 13.96 -10.16
C ARG A 244 1.33 13.05 -10.73
N LEU A 245 0.10 13.27 -10.30
CA LEU A 245 -1.07 12.68 -10.93
C LEU A 245 -1.49 13.54 -12.11
N HIS A 246 -1.86 12.87 -13.19
CA HIS A 246 -2.12 13.50 -14.48
C HIS A 246 -3.59 13.38 -14.88
N VAL A 247 -3.98 14.18 -15.87
CA VAL A 247 -5.33 14.14 -16.44
C VAL A 247 -5.53 12.83 -17.20
N ALA A 248 -6.69 12.22 -17.04
CA ALA A 248 -7.25 11.27 -18.01
C ALA A 248 -8.70 11.63 -18.32
N VAL A 249 -9.03 11.75 -19.60
CA VAL A 249 -10.40 11.99 -20.09
C VAL A 249 -10.69 11.04 -21.24
N ALA A 250 -11.81 10.32 -21.16
CA ALA A 250 -12.33 9.48 -22.23
C ALA A 250 -13.63 10.08 -22.76
N ASP A 251 -13.70 10.30 -24.07
CA ASP A 251 -14.88 10.83 -24.74
C ASP A 251 -15.26 9.99 -25.97
N GLY A 252 -16.50 9.51 -26.01
CA GLY A 252 -17.01 8.64 -27.04
C GLY A 252 -18.11 7.71 -26.51
N PRO A 253 -18.67 6.84 -27.38
CA PRO A 253 -19.78 5.98 -27.02
C PRO A 253 -19.49 5.11 -25.77
N GLY A 254 -20.32 5.23 -24.74
CA GLY A 254 -20.19 4.47 -23.49
C GLY A 254 -19.19 5.05 -22.49
N TRP A 255 -18.71 6.27 -22.70
CA TRP A 255 -17.84 7.01 -21.78
C TRP A 255 -18.47 8.33 -21.32
N GLU A 256 -19.78 8.42 -21.33
CA GLU A 256 -20.50 9.65 -21.01
C GLU A 256 -20.56 9.89 -19.50
N ARG A 257 -20.02 11.03 -19.08
CA ARG A 257 -20.18 11.63 -17.75
C ARG A 257 -19.82 10.77 -16.52
N GLY A 258 -18.94 9.77 -16.64
CA GLY A 258 -18.55 8.87 -15.54
C GLY A 258 -17.18 9.13 -14.91
N TRP A 259 -16.84 8.33 -13.90
CA TRP A 259 -15.47 8.15 -13.44
C TRP A 259 -14.78 7.07 -14.27
N LEU A 260 -13.54 7.34 -14.67
CA LEU A 260 -12.67 6.30 -15.20
C LEU A 260 -12.14 5.43 -14.06
N THR A 261 -12.18 4.12 -14.24
CA THR A 261 -11.61 3.15 -13.29
C THR A 261 -11.03 1.96 -14.03
N SER A 262 -10.03 1.30 -13.46
CA SER A 262 -9.44 0.09 -14.01
C SER A 262 -9.34 -0.99 -12.93
N PRO A 263 -9.49 -2.28 -13.27
CA PRO A 263 -9.19 -3.38 -12.35
C PRO A 263 -7.74 -3.34 -11.81
N SER A 264 -6.81 -2.67 -12.49
CA SER A 264 -5.42 -2.47 -12.02
C SER A 264 -5.35 -1.65 -10.72
N THR A 265 -6.25 -0.67 -10.56
CA THR A 265 -6.33 0.21 -9.39
C THR A 265 -7.39 -0.27 -8.40
N ALA A 266 -8.45 -0.95 -8.87
CA ALA A 266 -9.61 -1.34 -8.06
C ALA A 266 -10.20 -0.15 -7.27
N ARG A 267 -10.09 1.04 -7.85
CA ARG A 267 -10.48 2.32 -7.24
C ARG A 267 -11.11 3.22 -8.29
N GLU A 268 -12.30 3.72 -7.99
CA GLU A 268 -13.01 4.68 -8.84
C GLU A 268 -12.20 5.98 -8.97
N GLY A 269 -12.13 6.53 -10.18
CA GLY A 269 -11.44 7.78 -10.47
C GLY A 269 -9.92 7.66 -10.60
N TYR A 270 -9.34 6.45 -10.58
CA TYR A 270 -7.90 6.22 -10.73
C TYR A 270 -7.58 5.21 -11.83
N LEU A 271 -6.55 5.53 -12.61
CA LEU A 271 -5.97 4.68 -13.66
C LEU A 271 -4.45 4.74 -13.61
N GLN A 272 -3.83 3.77 -14.27
CA GLN A 272 -2.41 3.79 -14.57
C GLN A 272 -2.18 4.01 -16.07
N LEU A 273 -1.04 4.59 -16.44
CA LEU A 273 -0.66 4.78 -17.84
C LEU A 273 -0.68 3.48 -18.65
N VAL A 274 -0.28 2.37 -18.02
CA VAL A 274 -0.32 1.02 -18.60
C VAL A 274 -1.73 0.52 -18.93
N ASP A 275 -2.78 1.16 -18.40
CA ASP A 275 -4.18 0.79 -18.67
C ASP A 275 -4.70 1.38 -20.01
N LEU A 276 -4.03 2.38 -20.58
CA LEU A 276 -4.54 3.05 -21.78
C LEU A 276 -4.44 2.18 -23.04
N ALA A 277 -3.33 1.44 -23.22
CA ALA A 277 -3.17 0.46 -24.29
C ALA A 277 -4.24 -0.65 -24.27
N PRO A 278 -4.47 -1.37 -23.15
CA PRO A 278 -5.54 -2.35 -23.09
C PRO A 278 -6.92 -1.71 -23.27
N THR A 279 -7.15 -0.48 -22.80
CA THR A 279 -8.41 0.24 -23.06
C THR A 279 -8.64 0.44 -24.55
N ALA A 280 -7.61 0.83 -25.30
CA ALA A 280 -7.68 0.98 -26.75
C ALA A 280 -8.03 -0.34 -27.45
N LEU A 281 -7.33 -1.43 -27.12
CA LEU A 281 -7.57 -2.74 -27.74
C LEU A 281 -8.96 -3.31 -27.41
N ALA A 282 -9.38 -3.20 -26.14
CA ALA A 282 -10.70 -3.66 -25.71
C ALA A 282 -11.82 -2.89 -26.43
N THR A 283 -11.66 -1.58 -26.58
CA THR A 283 -12.62 -0.74 -27.31
C THR A 283 -12.68 -1.08 -28.79
N LEU A 284 -11.55 -1.45 -29.41
CA LEU A 284 -11.49 -1.90 -30.81
C LEU A 284 -11.93 -3.37 -31.00
N GLY A 285 -12.31 -4.08 -29.93
CA GLY A 285 -12.64 -5.50 -29.99
C GLY A 285 -11.48 -6.39 -30.43
N ARG A 286 -10.23 -5.98 -30.13
CA ARG A 286 -9.00 -6.73 -30.48
C ARG A 286 -8.58 -7.65 -29.33
N PRO A 287 -7.99 -8.82 -29.65
CA PRO A 287 -7.48 -9.71 -28.61
C PRO A 287 -6.36 -9.02 -27.81
N MET A 288 -6.36 -9.25 -26.50
CA MET A 288 -5.35 -8.69 -25.61
C MET A 288 -4.09 -9.55 -25.60
N PRO A 289 -2.88 -9.01 -25.77
CA PRO A 289 -1.64 -9.74 -25.53
C PRO A 289 -1.40 -9.89 -24.03
N GLU A 290 -2.17 -10.76 -23.38
CA GLU A 290 -2.25 -10.89 -21.91
C GLU A 290 -0.92 -11.17 -21.21
N ARG A 291 0.03 -11.79 -21.91
CA ARG A 291 1.38 -12.05 -21.41
C ARG A 291 2.28 -10.82 -21.40
N LEU A 292 2.04 -9.87 -22.30
CA LEU A 292 2.86 -8.67 -22.46
C LEU A 292 2.31 -7.51 -21.63
N PHE A 293 0.98 -7.43 -21.48
CA PHE A 293 0.32 -6.30 -20.81
C PHE A 293 0.11 -6.57 -19.32
N VAL A 294 0.53 -5.60 -18.51
CA VAL A 294 0.26 -5.60 -17.06
C VAL A 294 -0.98 -4.77 -16.73
N GLY A 295 -1.27 -3.74 -17.53
CA GLY A 295 -2.46 -2.92 -17.37
C GLY A 295 -3.75 -3.65 -17.75
N ARG A 296 -4.88 -3.06 -17.36
CA ARG A 296 -6.22 -3.58 -17.64
C ARG A 296 -7.08 -2.53 -18.32
N PRO A 297 -8.04 -2.94 -19.17
CA PRO A 297 -8.90 -1.98 -19.84
C PRO A 297 -9.72 -1.22 -18.79
N ALA A 298 -9.71 0.09 -18.93
CA ALA A 298 -10.53 0.97 -18.13
C ALA A 298 -12.01 0.76 -18.46
N VAL A 299 -12.84 1.16 -17.51
CA VAL A 299 -14.30 1.25 -17.66
C VAL A 299 -14.78 2.59 -17.12
N SER A 300 -15.92 3.04 -17.64
CA SER A 300 -16.64 4.19 -17.08
C SER A 300 -17.71 3.72 -16.10
N VAL A 301 -17.67 4.26 -14.88
CA VAL A 301 -18.66 4.03 -13.82
C VAL A 301 -19.39 5.32 -13.45
N GLY A 302 -20.60 5.21 -12.92
CA GLY A 302 -21.40 6.36 -12.47
C GLY A 302 -20.86 7.01 -11.20
N GLY A 303 -21.66 7.90 -10.58
CA GLY A 303 -21.33 8.50 -9.28
C GLY A 303 -20.44 9.75 -9.33
N ARG A 304 -20.11 10.23 -10.53
CA ARG A 304 -19.43 11.52 -10.71
C ARG A 304 -20.36 12.68 -10.36
N PRO A 305 -19.89 13.70 -9.60
CA PRO A 305 -20.65 14.93 -9.39
C PRO A 305 -21.09 15.57 -10.72
N ALA A 306 -22.28 16.17 -10.73
CA ALA A 306 -22.82 16.78 -11.94
C ALA A 306 -22.08 18.06 -12.34
N ASP A 307 -21.59 18.82 -11.35
CA ASP A 307 -20.72 19.98 -11.56
C ASP A 307 -19.27 19.52 -11.81
N LEU A 308 -18.71 19.93 -12.95
CA LEU A 308 -17.36 19.54 -13.33
C LEU A 308 -16.30 20.13 -12.41
N ARG A 309 -16.48 21.37 -11.90
CA ARG A 309 -15.50 21.97 -10.97
C ARG A 309 -15.34 21.10 -9.73
N ALA A 310 -16.45 20.75 -9.09
CA ALA A 310 -16.44 19.82 -7.96
C ALA A 310 -15.86 18.44 -8.30
N ALA A 311 -16.06 17.95 -9.54
CA ALA A 311 -15.50 16.68 -10.00
C ALA A 311 -13.99 16.74 -10.30
N ILE A 312 -13.44 17.90 -10.63
CA ILE A 312 -11.99 18.12 -10.86
C ILE A 312 -11.25 18.41 -9.54
N ASP A 313 -11.91 19.10 -8.60
CA ASP A 313 -11.32 19.47 -7.32
C ASP A 313 -10.79 18.25 -6.55
N ALA A 314 -11.51 17.12 -6.57
CA ALA A 314 -11.07 15.90 -5.89
C ALA A 314 -9.79 15.29 -6.49
N PRO A 315 -9.70 15.01 -7.81
CA PRO A 315 -8.45 14.66 -8.49
C PRO A 315 -7.27 15.62 -8.25
N ALA A 316 -7.52 16.93 -8.33
CA ALA A 316 -6.49 17.94 -8.14
C ALA A 316 -6.00 18.01 -6.68
N ASP A 317 -6.91 17.89 -5.71
CA ASP A 317 -6.58 17.84 -4.28
C ASP A 317 -5.78 16.57 -3.94
N ALA A 318 -6.13 15.43 -4.53
CA ALA A 318 -5.41 14.17 -4.37
C ALA A 318 -3.97 14.22 -4.90
N ASP A 319 -3.71 14.94 -5.99
CA ASP A 319 -2.34 15.19 -6.50
C ASP A 319 -1.52 16.00 -5.49
N ARG A 320 -2.10 17.08 -4.93
CA ARG A 320 -1.44 17.93 -3.94
C ARG A 320 -1.16 17.17 -2.64
N GLU A 321 -2.10 16.36 -2.18
CA GLU A 321 -1.95 15.49 -1.03
C GLU A 321 -0.79 14.51 -1.22
N ALA A 322 -0.79 13.76 -2.33
CA ALA A 322 0.25 12.77 -2.62
C ALA A 322 1.64 13.42 -2.76
N GLY A 323 1.73 14.61 -3.37
CA GLY A 323 2.98 15.36 -3.46
C GLY A 323 3.48 15.87 -2.10
N ALA A 324 2.56 16.25 -1.20
CA ALA A 324 2.92 16.66 0.17
C ALA A 324 3.35 15.47 1.04
N GLN A 325 2.67 14.33 0.89
CA GLN A 325 2.95 13.06 1.58
C GLN A 325 4.42 12.66 1.46
N LEU A 326 4.97 12.61 0.24
CA LEU A 326 6.35 12.17 -0.01
C LEU A 326 7.39 13.00 0.78
N ARG A 327 7.15 14.29 0.98
CA ARG A 327 8.03 15.16 1.77
C ARG A 327 7.90 14.95 3.27
N VAL A 328 6.68 14.67 3.75
CA VAL A 328 6.37 14.55 5.18
C VAL A 328 6.68 13.16 5.71
N ALA A 329 6.41 12.10 4.94
CA ALA A 329 6.58 10.72 5.36
C ALA A 329 8.03 10.39 5.77
N GLY A 330 9.02 10.84 5.00
CA GLY A 330 10.43 10.63 5.34
C GLY A 330 10.81 11.22 6.70
N TRP A 331 10.40 12.46 6.98
CA TRP A 331 10.62 13.11 8.28
C TRP A 331 9.81 12.46 9.40
N PHE A 332 8.56 12.10 9.15
CA PHE A 332 7.73 11.44 10.14
C PHE A 332 8.33 10.12 10.61
N PHE A 333 8.69 9.22 9.70
CA PHE A 333 9.22 7.90 10.06
C PHE A 333 10.61 7.98 10.70
N THR A 334 11.45 8.94 10.30
CA THR A 334 12.75 9.16 10.94
C THR A 334 12.61 9.71 12.35
N LEU A 335 11.73 10.69 12.60
CA LEU A 335 11.44 11.19 13.93
C LEU A 335 10.79 10.14 14.82
N LEU A 336 9.86 9.35 14.28
CA LEU A 336 9.24 8.22 14.99
C LEU A 336 10.29 7.20 15.40
N ALA A 337 11.18 6.80 14.46
CA ALA A 337 12.27 5.88 14.73
C ALA A 337 13.20 6.41 15.84
N ALA A 338 13.63 7.66 15.73
CA ALA A 338 14.48 8.31 16.73
C ALA A 338 13.81 8.36 18.12
N ALA A 339 12.53 8.76 18.19
CA ALA A 339 11.78 8.84 19.43
C ALA A 339 11.61 7.47 20.10
N GLN A 340 11.29 6.43 19.33
CA GLN A 340 11.13 5.08 19.87
C GLN A 340 12.46 4.47 20.31
N VAL A 341 13.55 4.70 19.58
CA VAL A 341 14.89 4.26 19.99
C VAL A 341 15.33 4.98 21.27
N ALA A 342 15.12 6.29 21.38
CA ALA A 342 15.40 7.06 22.59
C ALA A 342 14.59 6.53 23.79
N LEU A 343 13.30 6.25 23.59
CA LEU A 343 12.44 5.67 24.61
C LEU A 343 12.86 4.25 25.01
N ALA A 344 13.27 3.43 24.05
CA ALA A 344 13.81 2.10 24.29
C ALA A 344 15.05 2.14 25.20
N VAL A 345 15.98 3.06 24.92
CA VAL A 345 17.17 3.29 25.75
C VAL A 345 16.79 3.81 27.15
N ALA A 346 15.84 4.75 27.24
CA ALA A 346 15.36 5.30 28.51
C ALA A 346 14.68 4.26 29.42
N VAL A 347 14.05 3.23 28.84
CA VAL A 347 13.40 2.14 29.59
C VAL A 347 14.40 1.16 30.20
N LEU A 348 15.60 0.98 29.62
CA LEU A 348 16.62 0.05 30.12
C LEU A 348 16.97 0.22 31.61
N PRO A 349 17.33 1.43 32.12
CA PRO A 349 17.63 1.62 33.53
C PRO A 349 16.43 1.34 34.43
N LEU A 350 15.21 1.61 33.95
CA LEU A 350 13.98 1.33 34.69
C LEU A 350 13.76 -0.16 34.86
N LEU A 351 13.94 -0.96 33.79
CA LEU A 351 13.84 -2.42 33.87
C LEU A 351 14.89 -3.02 34.82
N ARG A 352 16.13 -2.52 34.79
CA ARG A 352 17.20 -2.96 35.71
C ARG A 352 16.85 -2.67 37.17
N ARG A 353 16.33 -1.47 37.46
CA ARG A 353 16.01 -1.02 38.83
C ARG A 353 14.66 -1.50 39.35
N ALA A 354 13.70 -1.79 38.47
CA ALA A 354 12.39 -2.33 38.85
C ALA A 354 12.47 -3.74 39.46
N ARG A 355 13.57 -4.47 39.20
CA ARG A 355 13.84 -5.77 39.81
C ARG A 355 14.29 -5.60 41.27
N ARG A 356 13.33 -5.49 42.19
CA ARG A 356 13.62 -5.55 43.63
C ARG A 356 14.20 -6.93 43.96
N HIS A 357 15.47 -6.97 44.36
CA HIS A 357 16.09 -8.19 44.85
C HIS A 357 15.47 -8.53 46.20
N ALA A 358 15.18 -9.81 46.45
CA ALA A 358 14.77 -10.27 47.76
C ALA A 358 15.97 -10.17 48.72
N GLY A 359 16.10 -9.04 49.41
CA GLY A 359 17.17 -8.76 50.37
C GLY A 359 17.14 -7.30 50.87
N PRO A 360 17.73 -7.00 52.04
CA PRO A 360 17.65 -5.68 52.67
C PRO A 360 18.40 -4.55 51.94
N HIS A 361 19.23 -4.86 50.93
CA HIS A 361 20.05 -3.88 50.19
C HIS A 361 19.74 -3.91 48.68
N GLY A 362 18.52 -3.53 48.32
CA GLY A 362 18.15 -3.27 46.93
C GLY A 362 18.46 -1.82 46.52
N PRO A 363 18.74 -1.55 45.22
CA PRO A 363 18.86 -0.18 44.72
C PRO A 363 17.56 0.61 44.99
N GLU A 364 17.68 1.92 45.23
CA GLU A 364 16.53 2.78 45.49
C GLU A 364 15.47 2.64 44.38
N PRO A 365 14.18 2.45 44.75
CA PRO A 365 13.11 2.35 43.77
C PRO A 365 12.99 3.65 42.99
N VAL A 366 12.81 3.54 41.68
CA VAL A 366 12.61 4.71 40.82
C VAL A 366 11.34 5.45 41.24
N SER A 367 11.36 6.78 41.19
CA SER A 367 10.21 7.59 41.56
C SER A 367 8.95 7.18 40.76
N ARG A 368 7.80 7.08 41.44
CA ARG A 368 6.52 6.74 40.81
C ARG A 368 6.14 7.70 39.68
N ARG A 369 6.57 8.96 39.78
CA ARG A 369 6.35 9.99 38.75
C ARG A 369 7.09 9.64 37.45
N VAL A 370 8.36 9.23 37.54
CA VAL A 370 9.15 8.84 36.36
C VAL A 370 8.55 7.62 35.68
N VAL A 371 8.14 6.60 36.45
CA VAL A 371 7.47 5.41 35.90
C VAL A 371 6.18 5.81 35.17
N ALA A 372 5.32 6.60 35.82
CA ALA A 372 4.06 7.05 35.21
C ALA A 372 4.27 7.86 33.91
N VAL A 373 5.28 8.73 33.87
CA VAL A 373 5.63 9.49 32.65
C VAL A 373 6.07 8.53 31.53
N VAL A 374 6.95 7.57 31.84
CA VAL A 374 7.40 6.59 30.84
C VAL A 374 6.28 5.68 30.36
N GLU A 375 5.35 5.29 31.24
CA GLU A 375 4.15 4.55 30.82
C GLU A 375 3.33 5.32 29.79
N LEU A 376 3.09 6.62 30.03
CA LEU A 376 2.36 7.48 29.11
C LEU A 376 3.12 7.66 27.78
N LEU A 377 4.45 7.83 27.83
CA LEU A 377 5.28 7.93 26.63
C LEU A 377 5.27 6.64 25.81
N LEU A 378 5.24 5.47 26.44
CA LEU A 378 5.14 4.17 25.75
C LEU A 378 3.77 4.00 25.07
N ILE A 379 2.69 4.44 25.73
CA ILE A 379 1.34 4.47 25.14
C ILE A 379 1.31 5.42 23.95
N ALA A 380 1.82 6.64 24.11
CA ALA A 380 1.90 7.65 23.05
C ALA A 380 2.71 7.14 21.85
N ALA A 381 3.87 6.52 22.09
CA ALA A 381 4.72 5.96 21.05
C ALA A 381 4.02 4.85 20.25
N ALA A 382 3.24 3.98 20.91
CA ALA A 382 2.48 2.93 20.23
C ALA A 382 1.25 3.46 19.47
N LEU A 383 0.69 4.60 19.89
CA LEU A 383 -0.44 5.26 19.23
C LEU A 383 -0.02 6.21 18.10
N ALA A 384 1.27 6.51 17.94
CA ALA A 384 1.76 7.48 16.96
C ALA A 384 1.33 7.14 15.52
N VAL A 385 1.39 5.86 15.12
CA VAL A 385 0.99 5.45 13.77
C VAL A 385 -0.54 5.49 13.58
N PRO A 386 -1.38 4.90 14.45
CA PRO A 386 -2.84 5.09 14.36
C PRO A 386 -3.27 6.56 14.40
N ALA A 387 -2.62 7.39 15.21
CA ALA A 387 -2.90 8.82 15.30
C ALA A 387 -2.54 9.57 14.00
N ALA A 388 -1.40 9.22 13.39
CA ALA A 388 -0.98 9.76 12.10
C ALA A 388 -1.94 9.37 10.97
N LEU A 389 -2.43 8.13 10.96
CA LEU A 389 -3.46 7.69 10.01
C LEU A 389 -4.78 8.48 10.19
N LEU A 390 -5.18 8.75 11.43
CA LEU A 390 -6.35 9.62 11.69
C LEU A 390 -6.10 11.09 11.33
N ALA A 391 -4.85 11.56 11.37
CA ALA A 391 -4.50 12.92 10.99
C ALA A 391 -4.74 13.18 9.50
N ASP A 392 -4.66 12.15 8.66
CA ASP A 392 -4.98 12.23 7.23
C ASP A 392 -6.47 12.49 6.94
N ALA A 393 -7.35 12.43 7.96
CA ALA A 393 -8.74 12.88 7.82
C ALA A 393 -8.85 14.42 7.74
N VAL A 394 -7.80 15.15 8.11
CA VAL A 394 -7.75 16.61 8.09
C VAL A 394 -6.97 17.05 6.84
N PRO A 395 -7.43 18.05 6.06
CA PRO A 395 -6.75 18.50 4.85
C PRO A 395 -5.47 19.32 5.14
N TRP A 396 -4.48 18.68 5.77
CA TRP A 396 -3.23 19.28 6.23
C TRP A 396 -2.31 19.72 5.08
N TRP A 397 -2.50 19.16 3.88
CA TRP A 397 -1.68 19.42 2.69
C TRP A 397 -1.96 20.75 1.97
N ARG A 398 -3.09 21.41 2.26
CA ARG A 398 -3.54 22.61 1.52
C ARG A 398 -2.77 23.91 1.81
N GLY A 399 -1.78 23.89 2.71
CA GLY A 399 -1.01 25.07 3.12
C GLY A 399 0.51 24.95 2.97
N HIS A 400 1.21 26.09 2.96
CA HIS A 400 2.68 26.16 2.85
C HIS A 400 3.43 25.42 3.98
N HIS A 401 2.79 25.26 5.14
CA HIS A 401 3.35 24.56 6.30
C HIS A 401 2.69 23.20 6.53
N ALA A 402 2.41 22.46 5.46
CA ALA A 402 1.72 21.17 5.51
C ALA A 402 2.28 20.18 6.53
N GLY A 403 3.61 20.01 6.58
CA GLY A 403 4.27 19.12 7.54
C GLY A 403 4.09 19.55 9.00
N TRP A 404 4.01 20.86 9.28
CA TRP A 404 3.77 21.37 10.62
C TRP A 404 2.34 21.08 11.08
N TRP A 405 1.35 21.35 10.23
CA TRP A 405 -0.06 21.05 10.53
C TRP A 405 -0.28 19.55 10.74
N PHE A 406 0.29 18.71 9.87
CA PHE A 406 0.26 17.27 10.06
C PHE A 406 0.86 16.84 11.41
N GLY A 407 2.03 17.37 11.75
CA GLY A 407 2.70 17.07 13.02
C GLY A 407 1.88 17.50 14.24
N VAL A 408 1.29 18.70 14.22
CA VAL A 408 0.44 19.22 15.31
C VAL A 408 -0.82 18.37 15.48
N VAL A 409 -1.53 18.06 14.38
CA VAL A 409 -2.75 17.22 14.42
C VAL A 409 -2.41 15.82 14.95
N THR A 410 -1.33 15.21 14.44
CA THR A 410 -0.85 13.90 14.90
C THR A 410 -0.50 13.92 16.39
N ALA A 411 0.17 14.97 16.86
CA ALA A 411 0.53 15.13 18.27
C ALA A 411 -0.72 15.28 19.16
N LEU A 412 -1.70 16.10 18.75
CA LEU A 412 -2.96 16.28 19.46
C LEU A 412 -3.76 14.97 19.54
N LEU A 413 -3.87 14.23 18.43
CA LEU A 413 -4.52 12.92 18.38
C LEU A 413 -3.78 11.89 19.24
N THR A 414 -2.45 11.91 19.27
CA THR A 414 -1.64 11.04 20.12
C THR A 414 -1.87 11.33 21.60
N VAL A 415 -1.90 12.62 21.99
CA VAL A 415 -2.21 13.05 23.36
C VAL A 415 -3.64 12.66 23.74
N GLY A 416 -4.62 12.93 22.87
CA GLY A 416 -6.02 12.56 23.09
C GLY A 416 -6.22 11.04 23.23
N GLY A 417 -5.59 10.25 22.36
CA GLY A 417 -5.61 8.79 22.43
C GLY A 417 -4.93 8.26 23.69
N THR A 418 -3.80 8.83 24.07
CA THR A 418 -3.09 8.48 25.32
C THR A 418 -3.96 8.80 26.55
N ALA A 419 -4.63 9.95 26.56
CA ALA A 419 -5.58 10.33 27.60
C ALA A 419 -6.77 9.34 27.65
N ALA A 420 -7.35 9.00 26.50
CA ALA A 420 -8.44 8.01 26.41
C ALA A 420 -8.03 6.65 27.00
N VAL A 421 -6.82 6.16 26.69
CA VAL A 421 -6.27 4.93 27.28
C VAL A 421 -6.06 5.09 28.79
N ARG A 422 -5.51 6.23 29.23
CA ARG A 422 -5.24 6.51 30.65
C ARG A 422 -6.50 6.58 31.50
N PHE A 423 -7.60 7.10 30.96
CA PHE A 423 -8.89 7.21 31.64
C PHE A 423 -9.83 6.03 31.37
N SER A 424 -9.41 5.06 30.55
CA SER A 424 -10.24 3.89 30.24
C SER A 424 -10.47 2.97 31.46
N PRO A 425 -11.67 2.38 31.59
CA PRO A 425 -11.93 1.36 32.60
C PRO A 425 -10.96 0.18 32.43
N GLY A 426 -10.25 -0.17 33.50
CA GLY A 426 -9.25 -1.24 33.47
C GLY A 426 -7.83 -0.80 33.15
N HIS A 427 -7.55 0.51 33.01
CA HIS A 427 -6.18 1.04 32.93
C HIS A 427 -5.31 0.56 34.08
N GLY A 428 -5.85 0.36 35.29
CA GLY A 428 -5.09 -0.15 36.44
C GLY A 428 -4.62 -1.61 36.29
N SER A 429 -5.17 -2.38 35.37
CA SER A 429 -4.76 -3.77 35.15
C SER A 429 -3.45 -3.88 34.37
N THR A 430 -2.70 -4.97 34.58
CA THR A 430 -1.40 -5.20 33.92
C THR A 430 -1.48 -5.14 32.39
N LEU A 431 -2.55 -5.69 31.79
CA LEU A 431 -2.76 -5.74 30.34
C LEU A 431 -3.76 -4.71 29.81
N GLY A 432 -4.31 -3.86 30.68
CA GLY A 432 -5.35 -2.89 30.33
C GLY A 432 -4.97 -1.97 29.17
N PRO A 433 -3.88 -1.20 29.31
CA PRO A 433 -3.42 -0.31 28.24
C PRO A 433 -3.03 -1.06 26.97
N LEU A 434 -2.46 -2.27 27.08
CA LEU A 434 -2.11 -3.09 25.92
C LEU A 434 -3.33 -3.47 25.11
N GLY A 435 -4.38 -3.94 25.77
CA GLY A 435 -5.65 -4.22 25.11
C GLY A 435 -6.29 -2.99 24.48
N ALA A 436 -6.25 -1.85 25.19
CA ALA A 436 -6.83 -0.59 24.72
C ALA A 436 -6.10 -0.06 23.46
N VAL A 437 -4.76 0.01 23.50
CA VAL A 437 -3.95 0.47 22.35
C VAL A 437 -4.08 -0.48 21.15
N ALA A 438 -3.98 -1.79 21.38
CA ALA A 438 -4.12 -2.78 20.30
C ALA A 438 -5.53 -2.75 19.67
N GLY A 439 -6.56 -2.62 20.50
CA GLY A 439 -7.95 -2.49 20.07
C GLY A 439 -8.17 -1.21 19.27
N LEU A 440 -7.69 -0.06 19.76
CA LEU A 440 -7.76 1.21 19.03
C LEU A 440 -7.05 1.14 17.69
N ALA A 441 -5.83 0.60 17.63
CA ALA A 441 -5.09 0.45 16.38
C ALA A 441 -5.83 -0.46 15.37
N THR A 442 -6.44 -1.54 15.85
CA THR A 442 -7.22 -2.46 15.01
C THR A 442 -8.50 -1.79 14.52
N LEU A 443 -9.17 -1.03 15.37
CA LEU A 443 -10.38 -0.30 15.01
C LEU A 443 -10.09 0.81 14.00
N VAL A 444 -9.08 1.64 14.24
CA VAL A 444 -8.72 2.75 13.33
C VAL A 444 -8.38 2.21 11.95
N VAL A 445 -7.48 1.24 11.86
CA VAL A 445 -7.06 0.67 10.58
C VAL A 445 -8.18 -0.16 9.94
N GLY A 446 -8.92 -0.94 10.74
CA GLY A 446 -10.01 -1.77 10.24
C GLY A 446 -11.20 -0.96 9.73
N VAL A 447 -11.58 0.11 10.42
CA VAL A 447 -12.65 1.02 9.98
C VAL A 447 -12.24 1.71 8.68
N ASP A 448 -11.01 2.20 8.58
CA ASP A 448 -10.53 2.82 7.34
C ASP A 448 -10.68 1.86 6.16
N VAL A 449 -10.16 0.63 6.26
CA VAL A 449 -10.26 -0.38 5.20
C VAL A 449 -11.72 -0.69 4.84
N VAL A 450 -12.59 -0.89 5.84
CA VAL A 450 -14.01 -1.18 5.62
C VAL A 450 -14.75 0.00 4.98
N THR A 451 -14.32 1.23 5.23
CA THR A 451 -14.83 2.45 4.56
C THR A 451 -14.16 2.75 3.23
N GLY A 452 -13.31 1.83 2.76
CA GLY A 452 -12.65 1.88 1.46
C GLY A 452 -11.26 2.51 1.47
N SER A 453 -10.49 2.41 2.56
CA SER A 453 -9.07 2.82 2.62
C SER A 453 -8.81 4.28 2.22
N ARG A 454 -9.64 5.20 2.72
CA ARG A 454 -9.52 6.63 2.37
C ARG A 454 -8.33 7.29 3.05
N LEU A 455 -8.02 6.90 4.29
CA LEU A 455 -6.88 7.42 5.04
C LEU A 455 -5.56 6.78 4.60
N GLN A 456 -5.60 5.57 4.05
CA GLN A 456 -4.39 4.91 3.49
C GLN A 456 -4.00 5.46 2.12
N LEU A 457 -4.94 5.96 1.33
CA LEU A 457 -4.62 6.53 0.02
C LEU A 457 -4.02 7.92 0.20
N ASN A 458 -2.80 8.13 -0.30
CA ASN A 458 -2.03 9.37 -0.18
C ASN A 458 -1.70 9.85 1.24
N GLY A 459 -2.12 9.12 2.28
CA GLY A 459 -1.82 9.44 3.68
C GLY A 459 -0.34 9.23 4.03
N VAL A 460 0.17 9.97 5.02
CA VAL A 460 1.60 9.93 5.41
C VAL A 460 2.07 8.54 5.83
N VAL A 461 1.18 7.78 6.46
CA VAL A 461 1.43 6.39 6.88
C VAL A 461 0.81 5.36 5.92
N GLY A 462 0.21 5.85 4.85
CA GLY A 462 -0.45 5.07 3.82
C GLY A 462 0.47 4.72 2.64
N TYR A 463 -0.12 4.64 1.46
CA TYR A 463 0.54 4.44 0.17
C TYR A 463 0.23 5.60 -0.78
N SER A 464 1.14 5.89 -1.71
CA SER A 464 0.98 7.01 -2.64
C SER A 464 0.44 6.54 -4.00
N ALA A 465 -0.58 7.23 -4.52
CA ALA A 465 -1.06 7.04 -5.88
C ALA A 465 0.01 7.40 -6.93
N LEU A 466 0.95 8.29 -6.59
CA LEU A 466 2.07 8.70 -7.44
C LEU A 466 3.05 7.55 -7.70
N GLU A 467 3.31 6.74 -6.68
CA GLU A 467 4.19 5.58 -6.83
C GLU A 467 3.54 4.46 -7.66
N GLY A 468 2.22 4.46 -7.79
CA GLY A 468 1.45 3.50 -8.58
C GLY A 468 1.69 2.03 -8.17
N GLY A 469 1.94 1.78 -6.88
CA GLY A 469 2.13 0.44 -6.32
C GLY A 469 0.84 -0.19 -5.79
N ARG A 470 -0.06 0.61 -5.21
CA ARG A 470 -1.32 0.18 -4.61
C ARG A 470 -2.30 1.36 -4.57
N TYR A 471 -3.59 1.09 -4.73
CA TYR A 471 -4.66 2.10 -4.72
C TYR A 471 -5.83 1.75 -3.78
N ALA A 472 -5.91 0.49 -3.33
CA ALA A 472 -6.93 0.00 -2.43
C ALA A 472 -6.33 -0.96 -1.38
N GLY A 473 -7.03 -1.12 -0.25
CA GLY A 473 -6.64 -2.03 0.82
C GLY A 473 -5.63 -1.44 1.79
N LEU A 474 -4.72 -2.28 2.28
CA LEU A 474 -3.72 -1.89 3.27
C LEU A 474 -2.37 -1.64 2.61
N GLY A 475 -1.75 -0.51 2.94
CA GLY A 475 -0.33 -0.28 2.67
C GLY A 475 0.56 -1.11 3.60
N THR A 476 1.86 -1.11 3.33
CA THR A 476 2.86 -1.85 4.11
C THR A 476 2.79 -1.54 5.61
N VAL A 477 2.68 -0.25 5.97
CA VAL A 477 2.64 0.18 7.37
C VAL A 477 1.28 -0.11 8.00
N GLY A 478 0.19 0.15 7.28
CA GLY A 478 -1.17 -0.23 7.67
C GLY A 478 -1.29 -1.72 7.98
N LEU A 479 -0.74 -2.57 7.11
CA LEU A 479 -0.71 -4.02 7.29
C LEU A 479 0.05 -4.41 8.57
N GLY A 480 1.25 -3.88 8.80
CA GLY A 480 2.05 -4.17 9.99
C GLY A 480 1.32 -3.81 11.29
N VAL A 481 0.70 -2.62 11.34
CA VAL A 481 -0.08 -2.17 12.49
C VAL A 481 -1.35 -2.99 12.68
N PHE A 482 -2.05 -3.36 11.60
CA PHE A 482 -3.25 -4.18 11.67
C PHE A 482 -2.96 -5.61 12.13
N ILE A 483 -1.88 -6.23 11.64
CA ILE A 483 -1.40 -7.53 12.11
C ILE A 483 -1.09 -7.47 13.61
N ALA A 484 -0.32 -6.47 14.04
CA ALA A 484 0.05 -6.30 15.45
C ALA A 484 -1.16 -6.06 16.34
N GLY A 485 -2.01 -5.10 15.97
CA GLY A 485 -3.22 -4.74 16.72
C GLY A 485 -4.19 -5.90 16.85
N SER A 486 -4.52 -6.58 15.75
CA SER A 486 -5.55 -7.62 15.75
C SER A 486 -5.12 -8.85 16.56
N LEU A 487 -3.86 -9.27 16.44
CA LEU A 487 -3.32 -10.39 17.22
C LEU A 487 -3.19 -10.03 18.70
N LEU A 488 -2.71 -8.83 19.06
CA LEU A 488 -2.64 -8.40 20.46
C LEU A 488 -4.03 -8.23 21.08
N THR A 489 -5.00 -7.71 20.34
CA THR A 489 -6.41 -7.64 20.76
C THR A 489 -6.98 -9.03 21.01
N GLY A 490 -6.74 -9.96 20.08
CA GLY A 490 -7.09 -11.37 20.23
C GLY A 490 -6.45 -12.02 21.45
N GLY A 491 -5.16 -11.74 21.70
CA GLY A 491 -4.42 -12.23 22.87
C GLY A 491 -4.96 -11.68 24.19
N TRP A 492 -5.30 -10.39 24.23
CA TRP A 492 -5.87 -9.73 25.41
C TRP A 492 -7.27 -10.27 25.73
N LEU A 493 -8.16 -10.37 24.74
CA LEU A 493 -9.50 -10.95 24.92
C LEU A 493 -9.43 -12.44 25.29
N ALA A 494 -8.55 -13.20 24.64
CA ALA A 494 -8.34 -14.62 24.95
C ALA A 494 -7.88 -14.84 26.39
N GLN A 495 -7.13 -13.89 26.98
CA GLN A 495 -6.70 -14.01 28.36
C GLN A 495 -7.84 -13.86 29.38
N ARG A 496 -8.95 -13.20 29.01
CA ARG A 496 -10.14 -13.02 29.85
C ARG A 496 -11.06 -14.24 29.90
N VAL A 497 -10.88 -15.19 28.98
CA VAL A 497 -11.66 -16.43 28.95
C VAL A 497 -10.89 -17.63 29.52
N ARG A 498 -11.63 -18.68 29.87
CA ARG A 498 -11.05 -19.93 30.36
C ARG A 498 -10.10 -20.54 29.32
N ARG A 499 -9.07 -21.26 29.80
CA ARG A 499 -7.96 -21.83 28.99
C ARG A 499 -8.41 -22.57 27.71
N ALA A 500 -9.53 -23.29 27.77
CA ALA A 500 -10.05 -24.06 26.64
C ALA A 500 -10.61 -23.19 25.49
N TRP A 501 -11.07 -21.97 25.78
CA TRP A 501 -11.71 -21.07 24.81
C TRP A 501 -10.73 -20.05 24.21
N ARG A 502 -9.49 -19.96 24.74
CA ARG A 502 -8.48 -19.01 24.26
C ARG A 502 -8.19 -19.12 22.76
N PRO A 503 -8.01 -20.33 22.19
CA PRO A 503 -7.78 -20.47 20.75
C PRO A 503 -8.97 -20.00 19.91
N MET A 504 -10.20 -20.23 20.39
CA MET A 504 -11.41 -19.79 19.69
C MET A 504 -11.50 -18.27 19.64
N VAL A 505 -11.25 -17.58 20.75
CA VAL A 505 -11.26 -16.10 20.79
C VAL A 505 -10.14 -15.51 19.92
N MET A 506 -8.94 -16.09 19.98
CA MET A 506 -7.82 -15.67 19.12
C MET A 506 -8.19 -15.78 17.63
N VAL A 507 -8.75 -16.93 17.22
CA VAL A 507 -9.17 -17.18 15.84
C VAL A 507 -10.36 -16.30 15.44
N ALA A 508 -11.33 -16.07 16.32
CA ALA A 508 -12.47 -15.21 16.00
C ALA A 508 -12.05 -13.77 15.71
N VAL A 509 -11.18 -13.20 16.54
CA VAL A 509 -10.71 -11.81 16.39
C VAL A 509 -9.74 -11.67 15.23
N ALA A 510 -8.65 -12.46 15.23
CA ALA A 510 -7.61 -12.30 14.24
C ALA A 510 -7.95 -12.98 12.90
N GLY A 511 -8.83 -13.98 12.90
CA GLY A 511 -9.44 -14.53 11.68
C GLY A 511 -10.39 -13.52 11.00
N GLY A 512 -11.11 -12.69 11.78
CA GLY A 512 -11.83 -11.55 11.22
C GLY A 512 -10.90 -10.57 10.50
N ALA A 513 -9.72 -10.32 11.06
CA ALA A 513 -8.70 -9.51 10.40
C ALA A 513 -8.17 -10.16 9.10
N VAL A 514 -8.02 -11.48 9.04
CA VAL A 514 -7.69 -12.20 7.78
C VAL A 514 -8.74 -11.95 6.70
N VAL A 515 -10.03 -11.99 7.06
CA VAL A 515 -11.13 -11.71 6.14
C VAL A 515 -11.06 -10.28 5.62
N VAL A 516 -10.78 -9.30 6.50
CA VAL A 516 -10.65 -7.89 6.10
C VAL A 516 -9.49 -7.69 5.13
N VAL A 517 -8.31 -8.27 5.41
CA VAL A 517 -7.10 -8.14 4.56
C VAL A 517 -7.29 -8.86 3.21
N GLY A 518 -7.94 -10.03 3.22
CA GLY A 518 -8.12 -10.86 2.03
C GLY A 518 -9.33 -10.49 1.16
N SER A 519 -10.24 -9.64 1.63
CA SER A 519 -11.50 -9.35 0.94
C SER A 519 -11.26 -8.60 -0.39
N PRO A 520 -11.74 -9.11 -1.53
CA PRO A 520 -11.70 -8.42 -2.82
C PRO A 520 -12.39 -7.05 -2.80
N TYR A 521 -13.49 -6.92 -2.05
CA TYR A 521 -14.24 -5.67 -1.93
C TYR A 521 -13.48 -4.57 -1.19
N LEU A 522 -12.49 -4.94 -0.38
CA LEU A 522 -11.73 -4.01 0.45
C LEU A 522 -10.32 -3.76 -0.10
N GLY A 523 -10.00 -4.23 -1.32
CA GLY A 523 -8.66 -4.12 -1.91
C GLY A 523 -7.74 -5.26 -1.52
N ALA A 524 -8.13 -6.50 -1.86
CA ALA A 524 -7.49 -7.75 -1.45
C ALA A 524 -5.95 -7.71 -1.47
N ASP A 525 -5.36 -8.04 -0.33
CA ASP A 525 -3.93 -8.29 -0.19
C ASP A 525 -3.67 -9.77 0.11
N SER A 526 -3.57 -10.58 -0.94
CA SER A 526 -3.38 -12.03 -0.80
C SER A 526 -2.13 -12.39 0.01
N ILE A 527 -1.05 -11.62 -0.13
CA ILE A 527 0.21 -11.85 0.59
C ILE A 527 0.03 -11.55 2.08
N GLY A 528 -0.54 -10.39 2.42
CA GLY A 528 -0.88 -10.04 3.80
C GLY A 528 -1.84 -11.03 4.45
N ALA A 529 -2.85 -11.52 3.70
CA ALA A 529 -3.80 -12.51 4.19
C ALA A 529 -3.14 -13.87 4.49
N ILE A 530 -2.25 -14.36 3.61
CA ILE A 530 -1.44 -15.57 3.83
C ILE A 530 -0.57 -15.41 5.08
N ALA A 531 0.14 -14.28 5.17
CA ALA A 531 1.05 -14.01 6.27
C ALA A 531 0.33 -13.91 7.62
N LEU A 532 -0.78 -13.15 7.68
CA LEU A 532 -1.62 -13.05 8.87
C LEU A 532 -2.21 -14.41 9.25
N THR A 533 -2.65 -15.22 8.30
CA THR A 533 -3.15 -16.58 8.56
C THR A 533 -2.10 -17.47 9.21
N ALA A 534 -0.84 -17.41 8.75
CA ALA A 534 0.27 -18.12 9.38
C ALA A 534 0.48 -17.63 10.83
N GLY A 535 0.48 -16.31 11.05
CA GLY A 535 0.57 -15.73 12.40
C GLY A 535 -0.58 -16.14 13.33
N VAL A 536 -1.82 -16.13 12.84
CA VAL A 536 -3.02 -16.57 13.58
C VAL A 536 -2.92 -18.04 13.94
N SER A 537 -2.42 -18.89 13.03
CA SER A 537 -2.25 -20.32 13.26
C SER A 537 -1.23 -20.59 14.37
N VAL A 538 -0.09 -19.90 14.33
CA VAL A 538 0.93 -19.96 15.40
C VAL A 538 0.37 -19.44 16.73
N ALA A 539 -0.34 -18.31 16.72
CA ALA A 539 -0.95 -17.74 17.92
C ALA A 539 -2.01 -18.67 18.53
N ALA A 540 -2.89 -19.25 17.72
CA ALA A 540 -3.91 -20.20 18.17
C ALA A 540 -3.29 -21.44 18.81
N ALA A 541 -2.19 -21.96 18.24
CA ALA A 541 -1.49 -23.14 18.76
C ALA A 541 -0.82 -22.91 20.12
N ILE A 542 -0.35 -21.68 20.40
CA ILE A 542 0.39 -21.34 21.63
C ILE A 542 -0.52 -20.76 22.73
N CYS A 543 -1.64 -20.11 22.37
CA CYS A 543 -2.44 -19.32 23.32
C CYS A 543 -3.07 -20.12 24.48
N SER A 544 -3.25 -21.43 24.30
CA SER A 544 -3.71 -22.35 25.34
C SER A 544 -2.62 -22.68 26.38
N GLY A 545 -1.39 -22.19 26.21
CA GLY A 545 -0.25 -22.47 27.09
C GLY A 545 0.52 -23.74 26.72
N GLY A 546 1.75 -23.85 27.24
CA GLY A 546 2.74 -24.87 26.87
C GLY A 546 3.74 -24.39 25.81
N TRP A 547 4.80 -25.14 25.57
CA TRP A 547 5.79 -24.84 24.52
C TRP A 547 5.29 -25.25 23.14
N LEU A 548 5.88 -24.66 22.09
CA LEU A 548 5.61 -25.05 20.72
C LEU A 548 6.16 -26.46 20.50
N THR A 549 5.29 -27.47 20.49
CA THR A 549 5.71 -28.84 20.15
C THR A 549 5.89 -28.95 18.64
N VAL A 550 6.78 -29.83 18.19
CA VAL A 550 6.98 -30.11 16.75
C VAL A 550 5.65 -30.43 16.05
N SER A 551 4.74 -31.16 16.72
CA SER A 551 3.41 -31.43 16.17
C SER A 551 2.55 -30.18 15.98
N ARG A 552 2.56 -29.24 16.93
CA ARG A 552 1.80 -27.98 16.84
C ARG A 552 2.37 -27.08 15.75
N LEU A 553 3.69 -27.05 15.61
CA LEU A 553 4.36 -26.34 14.53
C LEU A 553 3.99 -26.97 13.18
N ALA A 554 4.11 -28.29 13.03
CA ALA A 554 3.75 -28.99 11.80
C ALA A 554 2.28 -28.74 11.41
N TRP A 555 1.35 -28.78 12.37
CA TRP A 555 -0.06 -28.46 12.11
C TRP A 555 -0.27 -27.00 11.71
N ALA A 556 0.41 -26.05 12.35
CA ALA A 556 0.33 -24.63 11.97
C ALA A 556 0.93 -24.37 10.58
N THR A 557 2.02 -25.06 10.22
CA THR A 557 2.62 -24.99 8.88
C THR A 557 1.70 -25.61 7.84
N MET A 558 1.14 -26.80 8.10
CA MET A 558 0.17 -27.44 7.20
C MET A 558 -1.09 -26.59 7.04
N ALA A 559 -1.57 -25.95 8.11
CA ALA A 559 -2.66 -24.98 8.07
C ALA A 559 -2.35 -23.84 7.11
N GLY A 560 -1.23 -23.15 7.32
CA GLY A 560 -0.79 -22.04 6.48
C GLY A 560 -0.63 -22.47 5.03
N LEU A 561 0.01 -23.62 4.79
CA LEU A 561 0.21 -24.16 3.45
C LEU A 561 -1.12 -24.50 2.77
N ALA A 562 -2.06 -25.13 3.47
CA ALA A 562 -3.39 -25.44 2.94
C ALA A 562 -4.16 -24.17 2.56
N VAL A 563 -4.04 -23.10 3.36
CA VAL A 563 -4.61 -21.79 3.03
C VAL A 563 -3.97 -21.19 1.78
N THR A 564 -2.64 -21.16 1.72
CA THR A 564 -1.91 -20.65 0.55
C THR A 564 -2.27 -21.43 -0.71
N ILE A 565 -2.35 -22.76 -0.65
CA ILE A 565 -2.74 -23.61 -1.77
C ILE A 565 -4.20 -23.37 -2.16
N GLY A 566 -5.11 -23.29 -1.19
CA GLY A 566 -6.52 -22.98 -1.43
C GLY A 566 -6.67 -21.65 -2.15
N PHE A 567 -5.92 -20.62 -1.73
CA PHE A 567 -5.89 -19.32 -2.39
C PHE A 567 -5.33 -19.38 -3.80
N ALA A 568 -4.18 -20.02 -3.97
CA ALA A 568 -3.56 -20.22 -5.28
C ALA A 568 -4.55 -20.87 -6.27
N LEU A 569 -5.28 -21.90 -5.84
CA LEU A 569 -6.27 -22.59 -6.67
C LEU A 569 -7.49 -21.71 -7.00
N VAL A 570 -7.98 -20.93 -6.05
CA VAL A 570 -9.09 -19.98 -6.30
C VAL A 570 -8.66 -18.90 -7.26
N ASP A 571 -7.47 -18.33 -7.07
CA ASP A 571 -6.95 -17.22 -7.87
C ASP A 571 -6.58 -17.66 -9.29
N LEU A 572 -6.02 -18.87 -9.46
CA LEU A 572 -5.70 -19.45 -10.77
C LEU A 572 -6.94 -19.78 -11.62
N ARG A 573 -8.06 -20.12 -10.97
CA ARG A 573 -9.33 -20.38 -11.67
C ARG A 573 -10.03 -19.10 -12.15
N ARG A 574 -9.55 -17.92 -11.77
CA ARG A 574 -10.08 -16.64 -12.25
C ARG A 574 -9.72 -16.44 -13.72
N ALA A 575 -10.57 -15.70 -14.43
CA ALA A 575 -10.24 -15.20 -15.75
C ALA A 575 -8.90 -14.46 -15.67
N GLU A 576 -8.09 -14.59 -16.72
CA GLU A 576 -6.73 -14.05 -16.75
C GLU A 576 -6.70 -12.56 -16.36
N ALA A 577 -7.70 -11.81 -16.84
CA ALA A 577 -8.02 -10.41 -16.52
C ALA A 577 -8.09 -10.06 -15.02
N GLU A 578 -8.55 -11.00 -14.20
CA GLU A 578 -8.98 -10.77 -12.81
C GLU A 578 -8.11 -11.52 -11.79
N ARG A 579 -7.06 -12.21 -12.26
CA ARG A 579 -6.11 -12.91 -11.37
C ARG A 579 -5.40 -11.91 -10.47
N GLY A 580 -5.39 -12.20 -9.17
CA GLY A 580 -4.61 -11.50 -8.16
C GLY A 580 -3.11 -11.70 -8.32
N SER A 581 -2.33 -11.19 -7.37
CA SER A 581 -0.86 -11.29 -7.40
C SER A 581 -0.35 -12.74 -7.37
N VAL A 582 -1.01 -13.62 -6.60
CA VAL A 582 -0.62 -15.02 -6.43
C VAL A 582 -0.91 -15.81 -7.71
N GLY A 583 -2.09 -15.67 -8.29
CA GLY A 583 -2.48 -16.30 -9.55
C GLY A 583 -1.59 -15.84 -10.70
N ARG A 584 -1.27 -14.54 -10.78
CA ARG A 584 -0.32 -14.01 -11.78
C ARG A 584 1.10 -14.55 -11.59
N PHE A 585 1.57 -14.67 -10.35
CA PHE A 585 2.88 -15.27 -10.09
C PHE A 585 2.94 -16.74 -10.53
N LEU A 586 1.91 -17.52 -10.20
CA LEU A 586 1.84 -18.94 -10.59
C LEU A 586 1.69 -19.13 -12.10
N ALA A 587 0.93 -18.25 -12.77
CA ALA A 587 0.88 -18.21 -14.23
C ALA A 587 2.26 -17.88 -14.83
N ALA A 588 2.92 -16.84 -14.32
CA ALA A 588 4.28 -16.47 -14.74
C ALA A 588 5.29 -17.61 -14.52
N LEU A 589 5.16 -18.38 -13.44
CA LEU A 589 6.00 -19.56 -13.19
C LEU A 589 5.76 -20.65 -14.24
N GLY A 590 4.49 -20.89 -14.63
CA GLY A 590 4.13 -21.81 -15.70
C GLY A 590 4.62 -21.37 -17.08
N ASP A 591 4.64 -20.05 -17.33
CA ASP A 591 5.09 -19.45 -18.58
C ASP A 591 6.62 -19.23 -18.65
N GLY A 592 7.37 -19.62 -17.61
CA GLY A 592 8.83 -19.46 -17.55
C GLY A 592 9.32 -18.04 -17.19
N THR A 593 8.41 -17.08 -16.97
CA THR A 593 8.73 -15.68 -16.61
C THR A 593 8.74 -15.43 -15.09
N GLY A 594 8.48 -16.47 -14.27
CA GLY A 594 8.44 -16.38 -12.81
C GLY A 594 9.74 -15.85 -12.19
N GLY A 595 10.89 -16.13 -12.81
CA GLY A 595 12.20 -15.63 -12.38
C GLY A 595 12.28 -14.10 -12.32
N LEU A 596 11.65 -13.39 -13.26
CA LEU A 596 11.60 -11.93 -13.27
C LEU A 596 10.80 -11.37 -12.08
N THR A 597 9.72 -12.05 -11.70
CA THR A 597 8.93 -11.65 -10.53
C THR A 597 9.68 -11.86 -9.23
N VAL A 598 10.43 -12.97 -9.11
CA VAL A 598 11.31 -13.21 -7.95
C VAL A 598 12.44 -12.18 -7.91
N HIS A 599 13.07 -11.88 -9.05
CA HIS A 599 14.12 -10.87 -9.14
C HIS A 599 13.61 -9.49 -8.70
N ARG A 600 12.42 -9.07 -9.18
CA ARG A 600 11.73 -7.83 -8.73
C ARG A 600 11.50 -7.79 -7.24
N ALA A 601 10.92 -8.85 -6.69
CA ALA A 601 10.62 -8.91 -5.26
C ALA A 601 11.92 -8.88 -4.44
N SER A 602 12.98 -9.53 -4.91
CA SER A 602 14.29 -9.55 -4.28
C SER A 602 14.98 -8.18 -4.32
N SER A 603 15.00 -7.51 -5.47
CA SER A 603 15.60 -6.18 -5.61
C SER A 603 14.84 -5.14 -4.78
N ALA A 604 13.51 -5.15 -4.81
CA ALA A 604 12.67 -4.32 -3.97
C ALA A 604 12.91 -4.57 -2.47
N ASN A 605 13.05 -5.84 -2.05
CA ASN A 605 13.41 -6.19 -0.68
C ASN A 605 14.77 -5.60 -0.30
N MET A 606 15.79 -5.71 -1.15
CA MET A 606 17.13 -5.20 -0.85
C MET A 606 17.13 -3.67 -0.71
N GLU A 607 16.49 -2.98 -1.64
CA GLU A 607 16.38 -1.51 -1.63
C GLU A 607 15.65 -1.02 -0.38
N THR A 608 14.52 -1.66 -0.04
CA THR A 608 13.72 -1.34 1.16
C THR A 608 14.54 -1.62 2.43
N LEU A 609 15.25 -2.75 2.49
CA LEU A 609 16.05 -3.13 3.66
C LEU A 609 17.14 -2.08 3.97
N VAL A 610 17.78 -1.52 2.94
CA VAL A 610 18.88 -0.56 3.12
C VAL A 610 18.38 0.87 3.36
N ASN A 611 17.33 1.29 2.65
CA ASN A 611 16.94 2.71 2.60
C ASN A 611 15.76 3.07 3.52
N SER A 612 15.08 2.09 4.14
CA SER A 612 13.89 2.35 4.95
C SER A 612 14.20 2.64 6.43
N PRO A 613 13.69 3.75 7.00
CA PRO A 613 13.73 4.00 8.45
C PRO A 613 12.96 2.93 9.27
N LEU A 614 11.97 2.26 8.69
CA LEU A 614 11.22 1.20 9.37
C LEU A 614 12.07 -0.05 9.60
N THR A 615 13.05 -0.32 8.75
CA THR A 615 14.06 -1.36 8.98
C THR A 615 14.82 -1.11 10.29
N LEU A 616 15.19 0.15 10.56
CA LEU A 616 15.86 0.51 11.82
C LEU A 616 14.96 0.22 13.02
N LEU A 617 13.66 0.52 12.94
CA LEU A 617 12.70 0.20 13.99
C LEU A 617 12.56 -1.31 14.20
N ALA A 618 12.51 -2.10 13.13
CA ALA A 618 12.45 -3.56 13.21
C ALA A 618 13.69 -4.13 13.93
N LEU A 619 14.89 -3.68 13.53
CA LEU A 619 16.15 -4.13 14.10
C LEU A 619 16.36 -3.66 15.54
N ALA A 620 16.12 -2.38 15.83
CA ALA A 620 16.23 -1.83 17.18
C ALA A 620 15.20 -2.44 18.13
N GLY A 621 13.97 -2.66 17.64
CA GLY A 621 12.92 -3.35 18.36
C GLY A 621 13.30 -4.79 18.70
N ALA A 622 13.81 -5.55 17.72
CA ALA A 622 14.31 -6.91 17.93
C ALA A 622 15.48 -6.94 18.93
N ALA A 623 16.42 -6.01 18.81
CA ALA A 623 17.54 -5.87 19.74
C ALA A 623 17.06 -5.56 21.17
N LEU A 624 16.11 -4.64 21.34
CA LEU A 624 15.54 -4.34 22.66
C LEU A 624 14.84 -5.56 23.26
N VAL A 625 14.04 -6.27 22.45
CA VAL A 625 13.36 -7.49 22.90
C VAL A 625 14.38 -8.53 23.35
N TRP A 626 15.41 -8.79 22.55
CA TRP A 626 16.41 -9.83 22.80
C TRP A 626 17.36 -9.49 23.95
N PHE A 627 17.99 -8.32 23.91
CA PHE A 627 19.05 -7.92 24.85
C PHE A 627 18.53 -7.30 26.14
N ALA A 628 17.26 -6.86 26.19
CA ALA A 628 16.69 -6.27 27.40
C ALA A 628 15.46 -7.03 27.89
N LEU A 629 14.39 -7.10 27.11
CA LEU A 629 13.08 -7.56 27.62
C LEU A 629 13.06 -9.06 27.94
N LEU A 630 13.70 -9.90 27.12
CA LEU A 630 13.80 -11.36 27.33
C LEU A 630 14.82 -11.74 28.39
N GLN A 631 15.65 -10.81 28.85
CA GLN A 631 16.61 -11.08 29.91
C GLN A 631 15.89 -11.36 31.25
N PRO A 632 16.53 -12.05 32.21
CA PRO A 632 15.92 -12.38 33.50
C PRO A 632 15.44 -11.17 34.32
N TRP A 633 15.93 -9.98 33.98
CA TRP A 633 15.56 -8.69 34.58
C TRP A 633 14.56 -7.89 33.75
N GLY A 634 14.31 -8.27 32.50
CA GLY A 634 13.48 -7.52 31.54
C GLY A 634 11.98 -7.75 31.65
N GLY A 635 11.50 -8.67 32.49
CA GLY A 635 10.08 -8.86 32.78
C GLY A 635 9.24 -9.59 31.71
N LEU A 636 9.69 -9.66 30.45
CA LEU A 636 8.90 -10.24 29.36
C LEU A 636 8.75 -11.76 29.48
N MET A 637 9.79 -12.48 29.90
CA MET A 637 9.68 -13.92 30.19
C MET A 637 8.64 -14.21 31.29
N ARG A 638 8.54 -13.32 32.29
CA ARG A 638 7.52 -13.42 33.34
C ARG A 638 6.12 -13.11 32.80
N LEU A 639 5.98 -12.07 31.98
CA LEU A 639 4.73 -11.74 31.28
C LEU A 639 4.24 -12.97 30.48
N PHE A 640 5.14 -13.59 29.72
CA PHE A 640 4.86 -14.76 28.90
C PHE A 640 4.46 -16.00 29.70
N GLY A 641 5.01 -16.17 30.91
CA GLY A 641 4.59 -17.23 31.83
C GLY A 641 3.18 -17.02 32.40
N ILE A 642 2.84 -15.79 32.78
CA ILE A 642 1.54 -15.44 33.39
C ILE A 642 0.44 -15.36 32.32
N TYR A 643 0.74 -14.79 31.16
CA TYR A 643 -0.20 -14.48 30.10
C TYR A 643 0.21 -15.15 28.78
N PRO A 644 0.00 -16.48 28.64
CA PRO A 644 0.45 -17.22 27.47
C PRO A 644 -0.26 -16.81 26.17
N ALA A 645 -1.44 -16.20 26.24
CA ALA A 645 -2.13 -15.66 25.07
C ALA A 645 -1.42 -14.43 24.49
N ILE A 646 -0.78 -13.59 25.33
CA ILE A 646 0.02 -12.44 24.88
C ILE A 646 1.32 -12.91 24.23
N ARG A 647 2.00 -13.91 24.81
CA ARG A 647 3.14 -14.55 24.16
C ARG A 647 2.78 -15.07 22.77
N ALA A 648 1.63 -15.74 22.67
CA ALA A 648 1.14 -16.29 21.43
C ALA A 648 0.85 -15.20 20.38
N ALA A 649 0.20 -14.12 20.79
CA ALA A 649 -0.04 -12.95 19.94
C ALA A 649 1.25 -12.36 19.39
N MET A 650 2.23 -12.05 20.26
CA MET A 650 3.52 -11.46 19.84
C MET A 650 4.32 -12.39 18.92
N ALA A 651 4.33 -13.70 19.19
CA ALA A 651 4.96 -14.68 18.31
C ALA A 651 4.27 -14.75 16.94
N GLY A 652 2.93 -14.76 16.94
CA GLY A 652 2.14 -14.71 15.71
C GLY A 652 2.39 -13.44 14.90
N THR A 653 2.53 -12.29 15.57
CA THR A 653 2.84 -11.01 14.92
C THR A 653 4.22 -11.05 14.27
N GLY A 654 5.23 -11.59 14.94
CA GLY A 654 6.57 -11.75 14.36
C GLY A 654 6.56 -12.63 13.10
N VAL A 655 5.83 -13.76 13.13
CA VAL A 655 5.68 -14.65 11.97
C VAL A 655 4.95 -13.96 10.83
N ALA A 656 3.80 -13.34 11.10
CA ALA A 656 3.00 -12.67 10.08
C ALA A 656 3.71 -11.46 9.49
N ALA A 657 4.33 -10.61 10.30
CA ALA A 657 5.03 -9.44 9.80
C ALA A 657 6.28 -9.80 8.99
N GLY A 658 7.03 -10.83 9.42
CA GLY A 658 8.19 -11.33 8.68
C GLY A 658 7.80 -11.96 7.34
N LEU A 659 6.78 -12.83 7.32
CA LEU A 659 6.29 -13.43 6.08
C LEU A 659 5.69 -12.37 5.14
N GLY A 660 4.90 -11.43 5.67
CA GLY A 660 4.27 -10.38 4.89
C GLY A 660 5.29 -9.45 4.23
N GLY A 661 6.33 -9.07 4.96
CA GLY A 661 7.42 -8.23 4.44
C GLY A 661 8.23 -8.92 3.34
N VAL A 662 8.70 -10.15 3.59
CA VAL A 662 9.55 -10.90 2.64
C VAL A 662 8.80 -11.24 1.36
N LEU A 663 7.58 -11.79 1.48
CA LEU A 663 6.77 -12.18 0.32
C LEU A 663 6.23 -10.95 -0.44
N GLY A 664 5.99 -9.85 0.27
CA GLY A 664 5.45 -8.61 -0.29
C GLY A 664 6.47 -7.72 -1.00
N GLY A 665 7.76 -8.04 -0.96
CA GLY A 665 8.81 -7.18 -1.51
C GLY A 665 9.10 -5.94 -0.64
N ALA A 666 8.70 -5.97 0.64
CA ALA A 666 8.79 -4.85 1.58
C ALA A 666 9.76 -5.14 2.76
N ALA A 667 10.59 -6.17 2.63
CA ALA A 667 11.62 -6.58 3.58
C ALA A 667 11.18 -6.51 5.06
N LEU A 668 11.77 -5.60 5.84
CA LEU A 668 11.48 -5.43 7.26
C LEU A 668 10.48 -4.31 7.55
N ASP A 669 9.87 -3.66 6.57
CA ASP A 669 8.97 -2.52 6.81
C ASP A 669 7.68 -2.93 7.51
N VAL A 670 7.07 -4.05 7.10
CA VAL A 670 5.90 -4.62 7.78
C VAL A 670 6.25 -4.96 9.24
N ALA A 671 7.46 -5.50 9.46
CA ALA A 671 7.97 -5.82 10.79
C ALA A 671 8.28 -4.56 11.62
N GLY A 672 8.82 -3.51 11.01
CA GLY A 672 9.10 -2.22 11.64
C GLY A 672 7.82 -1.51 12.05
N ALA A 673 6.83 -1.49 11.17
CA ALA A 673 5.48 -0.98 11.45
C ALA A 673 4.80 -1.75 12.59
N ALA A 674 4.88 -3.08 12.58
CA ALA A 674 4.37 -3.90 13.67
C ALA A 674 5.15 -3.64 14.98
N ALA A 675 6.48 -3.53 14.91
CA ALA A 675 7.34 -3.26 16.06
C ALA A 675 7.05 -1.89 16.68
N ALA A 676 6.69 -0.89 15.87
CA ALA A 676 6.32 0.44 16.32
C ALA A 676 5.14 0.42 17.31
N LEU A 677 4.26 -0.58 17.20
CA LEU A 677 3.17 -0.82 18.14
C LEU A 677 3.55 -1.86 19.22
N VAL A 678 4.11 -3.01 18.83
CA VAL A 678 4.35 -4.13 19.74
C VAL A 678 5.41 -3.84 20.78
N VAL A 679 6.52 -3.19 20.39
CA VAL A 679 7.70 -3.03 21.25
C VAL A 679 7.43 -2.10 22.43
N PRO A 680 6.86 -0.88 22.24
CA PRO A 680 6.50 -0.04 23.38
C PRO A 680 5.48 -0.73 24.31
N MET A 681 4.53 -1.47 23.74
CA MET A 681 3.53 -2.21 24.51
C MET A 681 4.11 -3.39 25.29
N ALA A 682 5.09 -4.09 24.72
CA ALA A 682 5.83 -5.15 25.40
C ALA A 682 6.65 -4.60 26.57
N ALA A 683 7.33 -3.46 26.38
CA ALA A 683 8.05 -2.77 27.43
C ALA A 683 7.11 -2.30 28.56
N LEU A 684 5.96 -1.70 28.22
CA LEU A 684 4.96 -1.29 29.21
C LEU A 684 4.44 -2.47 30.03
N ALA A 685 4.02 -3.55 29.35
CA ALA A 685 3.49 -4.73 30.02
C ALA A 685 4.55 -5.40 30.90
N ALA A 686 5.81 -5.42 30.46
CA ALA A 686 6.93 -5.93 31.24
C ALA A 686 7.19 -5.10 32.51
N LEU A 687 7.21 -3.77 32.39
CA LEU A 687 7.35 -2.85 33.54
C LEU A 687 6.23 -3.10 34.56
N ARG A 688 4.98 -3.19 34.12
CA ARG A 688 3.83 -3.42 35.01
C ARG A 688 3.84 -4.79 35.67
N VAL A 689 4.28 -5.84 34.96
CA VAL A 689 4.43 -7.18 35.55
C VAL A 689 5.49 -7.19 36.63
N LEU A 690 6.58 -6.45 36.45
CA LEU A 690 7.63 -6.32 37.46
C LEU A 690 7.11 -5.54 38.68
N ASP A 691 6.34 -4.47 38.48
CA ASP A 691 5.80 -3.66 39.59
C ASP A 691 4.75 -4.41 40.43
N HIS A 692 3.82 -5.13 39.78
CA HIS A 692 2.79 -5.94 40.47
C HIS A 692 3.35 -7.22 41.14
N SER A 693 4.64 -7.50 40.97
CA SER A 693 5.24 -8.72 41.53
C SER A 693 5.29 -8.75 43.05
N THR A 694 5.21 -7.58 43.70
CA THR A 694 5.34 -7.40 45.15
C THR A 694 4.02 -7.30 45.89
N ASP A 695 2.88 -7.13 45.19
CA ASP A 695 1.56 -7.01 45.83
C ASP A 695 1.13 -8.30 46.55
N ARG A 696 1.72 -9.44 46.19
CA ARG A 696 1.46 -10.74 46.85
C ARG A 696 2.39 -11.05 48.03
N THR A 697 3.39 -10.22 48.30
CA THR A 697 4.40 -10.47 49.35
C THR A 697 4.26 -9.56 50.57
N LEU A 698 3.21 -8.73 50.66
CA LEU A 698 2.91 -8.02 51.90
C LEU A 698 2.39 -9.05 52.93
N PRO A 699 3.09 -9.29 54.05
CA PRO A 699 2.51 -10.02 55.17
C PRO A 699 1.30 -9.22 55.64
N GLY A 700 0.13 -9.86 55.76
CA GLY A 700 -1.01 -9.19 56.37
C GLY A 700 -0.65 -8.73 57.78
N ASN A 701 -0.74 -7.42 58.04
CA ASN A 701 -0.63 -6.82 59.37
C ASN A 701 -1.85 -7.22 60.23
N GLY A 702 -2.02 -8.52 60.49
CA GLY A 702 -3.26 -9.06 61.06
C GLY A 702 -3.11 -10.31 61.90
N ARG A 703 -1.91 -10.63 62.39
CA ARG A 703 -1.75 -11.55 63.53
C ARG A 703 -1.01 -10.83 64.63
N ALA A 704 -1.78 -10.24 65.53
CA ALA A 704 -1.28 -9.85 66.86
C ALA A 704 -0.63 -11.10 67.49
N LEU A 705 0.63 -10.96 67.91
CA LEU A 705 1.27 -11.90 68.82
C LEU A 705 0.42 -11.94 70.10
N VAL A 706 -0.25 -13.05 70.34
CA VAL A 706 -0.86 -13.35 71.64
C VAL A 706 0.30 -13.57 72.62
N PRO A 707 0.44 -12.77 73.70
CA PRO A 707 1.41 -13.06 74.74
C PRO A 707 0.97 -14.33 75.48
N GLY A 708 1.84 -15.34 75.53
CA GLY A 708 1.59 -16.54 76.33
C GLY A 708 1.55 -16.22 77.83
N PRO A 709 0.76 -16.94 78.63
CA PRO A 709 0.66 -16.69 80.07
C PRO A 709 1.96 -17.05 80.79
N ALA A 710 2.43 -16.13 81.62
CA ALA A 710 3.54 -16.32 82.54
C ALA A 710 3.21 -17.43 83.55
N VAL A 711 4.04 -18.47 83.60
CA VAL A 711 4.03 -19.45 84.68
C VAL A 711 4.82 -18.86 85.84
N ALA A 712 4.11 -18.50 86.91
CA ALA A 712 4.69 -18.12 88.19
C ALA A 712 5.23 -19.38 88.89
N GLY A 713 6.50 -19.34 89.30
CA GLY A 713 7.09 -20.32 90.19
C GLY A 713 6.70 -20.04 91.65
N GLN A 714 6.17 -21.06 92.31
CA GLN A 714 6.28 -21.29 93.75
C GLN A 714 6.58 -22.78 93.94
N GLY A 715 7.66 -23.09 94.66
CA GLY A 715 8.15 -24.45 94.93
C GLY A 715 9.67 -24.50 94.87
#